data_AF-A0A9D8XNQ3-F1
#
_entry.id   AF-A0A9D8XNQ3-F1
#
_cell.length_a   1.000
_cell.length_b   1.000
_cell.length_c   1.000
_cell.angle_alpha   90.00
_cell.angle_beta   90.00
_cell.angle_gamma   90.00
#
_symmetry.space_group_name_H-M   'P 1'
#
loop_
_entity.id
_entity.type
_entity.pdbx_description
1 polymer ?
#
loop_
_entity_poly.entity_id
_entity_poly.type
_entity_poly.pdbx_seq_one_letter_code
_entity_poly.pdbx_strand_id
1 'polypeptide(L)'
;MKRFFFILTAIICLSSSMQAQILEAKGWKESAYITWQMDEAYDNYHVYCAAEGQDFAQIDQALLRRYQDFARADVPGLKAGNYRLKIVPVNDGQELSEQAIESEILSVIAHDRSGYAHFKYNEGIGAYNNDGSLKANAQVFYITPENAKSISGTVDGIACTGFQALVNARQKGKGSTPLCFRIIGCIEADDMDAFGSSSEGLQIKGKKAHYPMNITIEGIGNDACINGFGMLLRNCKSVEIRNLGILNFMDDGISIDSDNSHCWVHHIDFFYGQAGGDSDQAKGDGSLDCKGDSQFMTFAYNHFWDSGKMALCGMTSESGENFISYHHNWFDHSDSRHPRVRTMTVHVWNNYFDGVAKYGVGATMGSNVFVEANYYRNVNKPLLISLQGSDISGGKGTFSGEQGGMIKAFGNVFAEKSGNFKFVPHTQSASQFDAYDATSRNEQVPAKYKTISGGHSYNNFDTDPEKIYTYEALAAEEVPAYVTGFYGAGRLQHGDLQWTFDNAKDDAAYDVNSALKSAVNNYQSTLLGLIGEADFSPESGSGSGDGSEGGGNGSSGDDNGGSGNNSGSDGGSSDGGAQQGYECHFSNNKVSNSFYTLSNGNFTNSKGSVTVNGVTYSNALKMESSTVLSFNINSPMSLKMIFTSTHSTPKVKVDGKDHDIVNGEVNLELSAGEHKITKNTSNTFLFYVNLYSNTTALSLLESDPGSLPYYDLQGRSISLPKAGQIYLQNGKKVLMK
;
A
#
# COMPACT_ATOMS: atom_id res chain seq x y z
N MET A 1 -64.38 38.43 37.71
CA MET A 1 -63.18 38.75 36.93
C MET A 1 -62.24 37.55 36.95
N LYS A 2 -61.86 37.08 35.77
CA LYS A 2 -61.16 35.80 35.50
C LYS A 2 -59.73 35.85 36.06
N ARG A 3 -59.32 34.80 36.78
CA ARG A 3 -57.91 34.56 37.13
C ARG A 3 -57.28 33.75 36.00
N PHE A 4 -56.31 34.34 35.31
CA PHE A 4 -55.46 33.65 34.34
C PHE A 4 -54.39 32.85 35.10
N PHE A 5 -54.37 31.54 34.89
CA PHE A 5 -53.25 30.67 35.23
C PHE A 5 -52.39 30.53 33.97
N PHE A 6 -51.17 31.06 34.00
CA PHE A 6 -50.15 30.76 33.00
C PHE A 6 -49.48 29.44 33.41
N ILE A 7 -49.72 28.38 32.65
CA ILE A 7 -48.92 27.14 32.75
C ILE A 7 -47.75 27.32 31.78
N LEU A 8 -46.56 27.52 32.34
CA LEU A 8 -45.30 27.50 31.60
C LEU A 8 -44.93 26.02 31.39
N THR A 9 -45.26 25.48 30.24
CA THR A 9 -44.80 24.14 29.84
C THR A 9 -43.34 24.25 29.42
N ALA A 10 -42.41 23.89 30.31
CA ALA A 10 -41.02 23.67 29.94
C ALA A 10 -40.97 22.43 29.03
N ILE A 11 -40.82 22.64 27.73
CA ILE A 11 -40.42 21.59 26.80
C ILE A 11 -38.95 21.31 27.11
N ILE A 12 -38.70 20.31 27.95
CA ILE A 12 -37.38 19.71 28.07
C ILE A 12 -37.19 18.94 26.76
N CYS A 13 -36.51 19.57 25.80
CA CYS A 13 -35.96 18.86 24.65
C CYS A 13 -34.84 18.00 25.20
N LEU A 14 -35.14 16.75 25.55
CA LEU A 14 -34.13 15.72 25.74
C LEU A 14 -33.54 15.46 24.34
N SER A 15 -32.51 16.21 23.98
CA SER A 15 -31.61 15.79 22.91
C SER A 15 -30.97 14.49 23.39
N SER A 16 -31.48 13.36 22.90
CA SER A 16 -30.76 12.09 23.01
C SER A 16 -29.49 12.26 22.16
N SER A 17 -28.38 12.66 22.78
CA SER A 17 -27.07 12.61 22.12
C SER A 17 -26.86 11.17 21.67
N MET A 18 -26.58 10.98 20.40
CA MET A 18 -26.39 9.65 19.87
C MET A 18 -24.97 9.27 20.26
N GLN A 19 -24.81 8.28 21.15
CA GLN A 19 -23.48 7.84 21.57
C GLN A 19 -22.61 7.63 20.32
N ALA A 20 -21.42 8.22 20.31
CA ALA A 20 -20.47 8.11 19.20
C ALA A 20 -20.37 6.63 18.78
N GLN A 21 -20.43 6.35 17.47
CA GLN A 21 -20.45 4.99 16.97
C GLN A 21 -19.14 4.69 16.25
N ILE A 22 -18.46 3.61 16.65
CA ILE A 22 -17.30 3.09 15.89
C ILE A 22 -17.78 2.62 14.51
N LEU A 23 -17.19 3.18 13.47
CA LEU A 23 -17.44 2.82 12.07
C LEU A 23 -16.51 1.66 11.66
N GLU A 24 -15.22 1.81 11.94
CA GLU A 24 -14.21 0.78 11.69
C GLU A 24 -13.09 0.86 12.73
N ALA A 25 -12.51 -0.27 13.12
CA ALA A 25 -11.25 -0.31 13.86
C ALA A 25 -10.47 -1.56 13.45
N LYS A 26 -9.19 -1.39 13.07
CA LYS A 26 -8.32 -2.51 12.66
C LYS A 26 -6.89 -2.29 13.12
N GLY A 27 -6.22 -3.41 13.42
CA GLY A 27 -4.77 -3.44 13.59
C GLY A 27 -4.08 -3.60 12.23
N TRP A 28 -2.95 -2.93 12.06
CA TRP A 28 -2.13 -2.97 10.86
C TRP A 28 -0.66 -3.31 11.20
N LYS A 29 0.29 -3.00 10.32
CA LYS A 29 1.71 -3.15 10.62
C LYS A 29 2.15 -2.05 11.58
N GLU A 30 2.55 -2.45 12.78
CA GLU A 30 3.08 -1.59 13.85
C GLU A 30 2.22 -0.37 14.16
N SER A 31 0.92 -0.51 13.89
CA SER A 31 -0.06 0.55 14.03
C SER A 31 -1.46 -0.02 14.15
N ALA A 32 -2.39 0.79 14.64
CA ALA A 32 -3.82 0.50 14.61
C ALA A 32 -4.58 1.78 14.31
N TYR A 33 -5.78 1.67 13.75
CA TYR A 33 -6.63 2.83 13.51
C TYR A 33 -8.06 2.58 13.95
N ILE A 34 -8.78 3.67 14.19
CA ILE A 34 -10.21 3.69 14.52
C ILE A 34 -10.87 4.87 13.82
N THR A 35 -12.05 4.64 13.27
CA THR A 35 -12.94 5.66 12.72
C THR A 35 -14.27 5.64 13.47
N TRP A 36 -14.88 6.81 13.65
CA TRP A 36 -16.16 6.93 14.34
C TRP A 36 -17.02 8.06 13.79
N GLN A 37 -18.33 7.94 13.98
CA GLN A 37 -19.27 9.01 13.71
C GLN A 37 -19.11 10.10 14.78
N MET A 38 -18.88 11.34 14.34
CA MET A 38 -18.90 12.49 15.24
C MET A 38 -20.34 12.89 15.55
N ASP A 39 -20.59 13.30 16.79
CA ASP A 39 -21.79 13.99 17.24
C ASP A 39 -21.46 15.48 17.48
N GLU A 40 -22.30 16.37 16.93
CA GLU A 40 -22.19 17.83 17.06
C GLU A 40 -22.38 18.31 18.51
N ALA A 41 -22.90 17.45 19.39
CA ALA A 41 -23.06 17.73 20.81
C ALA A 41 -21.74 17.76 21.61
N TYR A 42 -20.61 17.36 21.00
CA TYR A 42 -19.32 17.34 21.66
C TYR A 42 -18.32 18.27 20.95
N ASP A 43 -17.60 19.07 21.73
CA ASP A 43 -16.59 20.01 21.20
C ASP A 43 -15.34 19.28 20.69
N ASN A 44 -15.02 18.12 21.28
CA ASN A 44 -13.75 17.43 21.06
C ASN A 44 -13.85 15.93 21.42
N TYR A 45 -12.79 15.18 21.16
CA TYR A 45 -12.62 13.78 21.55
C TYR A 45 -11.18 13.54 22.00
N HIS A 46 -11.03 12.64 22.96
CA HIS A 46 -9.75 12.01 23.27
C HIS A 46 -9.78 10.55 22.86
N VAL A 47 -8.64 10.04 22.39
CA VAL A 47 -8.47 8.63 22.06
C VAL A 47 -7.37 8.03 22.91
N TYR A 48 -7.59 6.81 23.36
CA TYR A 48 -6.67 6.04 24.17
C TYR A 48 -6.37 4.70 23.51
N CYS A 49 -5.15 4.21 23.73
CA CYS A 49 -4.71 2.89 23.29
C CYS A 49 -4.20 2.07 24.48
N ALA A 50 -4.57 0.79 24.54
CA ALA A 50 -4.05 -0.16 25.50
C ALA A 50 -3.62 -1.44 24.78
N ALA A 51 -2.43 -1.95 25.10
CA ALA A 51 -2.12 -3.35 24.84
C ALA A 51 -3.01 -4.24 25.74
N GLU A 52 -3.33 -5.45 25.28
CA GLU A 52 -4.16 -6.38 26.05
C GLU A 52 -3.60 -6.60 27.46
N GLY A 53 -4.43 -6.35 28.48
CA GLY A 53 -4.06 -6.47 29.89
C GLY A 53 -3.21 -5.31 30.45
N GLN A 54 -3.06 -4.21 29.71
CA GLN A 54 -2.41 -2.97 30.17
C GLN A 54 -3.42 -1.83 30.32
N ASP A 55 -3.02 -0.78 31.04
CA ASP A 55 -3.83 0.43 31.18
C ASP A 55 -3.86 1.25 29.87
N PHE A 56 -4.98 1.94 29.66
CA PHE A 56 -5.15 2.86 28.55
C PHE A 56 -4.25 4.10 28.71
N ALA A 57 -3.48 4.40 27.67
CA ALA A 57 -2.73 5.65 27.55
C ALA A 57 -3.35 6.52 26.46
N GLN A 58 -3.51 7.82 26.73
CA GLN A 58 -4.00 8.77 25.75
C GLN A 58 -2.98 8.89 24.61
N ILE A 59 -3.46 8.92 23.37
CA ILE A 59 -2.61 9.19 22.21
C ILE A 59 -2.52 10.70 21.96
N ASP A 60 -1.49 11.13 21.22
CA ASP A 60 -1.32 12.53 20.89
C ASP A 60 -2.50 13.07 20.08
N GLN A 61 -2.99 14.25 20.45
CA GLN A 61 -4.16 14.87 19.82
C GLN A 61 -3.99 15.07 18.31
N ALA A 62 -2.75 15.32 17.85
CA ALA A 62 -2.43 15.48 16.43
C ALA A 62 -2.70 14.22 15.58
N LEU A 63 -2.88 13.06 16.21
CA LEU A 63 -3.24 11.82 15.52
C LEU A 63 -4.75 11.68 15.28
N LEU A 64 -5.57 12.60 15.81
CA LEU A 64 -7.02 12.62 15.64
C LEU A 64 -7.39 13.60 14.52
N ARG A 65 -8.00 13.09 13.46
CA ARG A 65 -8.31 13.80 12.21
C ARG A 65 -9.80 13.83 11.94
N ARG A 66 -10.25 14.93 11.35
CA ARG A 66 -11.65 15.18 10.99
C ARG A 66 -11.85 15.09 9.49
N TYR A 67 -12.89 14.38 9.09
CA TYR A 67 -13.39 14.32 7.71
C TYR A 67 -14.86 14.75 7.71
N GLN A 68 -15.46 14.87 6.53
CA GLN A 68 -16.82 15.37 6.38
C GLN A 68 -17.83 14.60 7.23
N ASP A 69 -17.81 13.27 7.18
CA ASP A 69 -18.83 12.45 7.83
C ASP A 69 -18.32 11.68 9.05
N PHE A 70 -17.00 11.67 9.30
CA PHE A 70 -16.39 10.85 10.33
C PHE A 70 -15.11 11.45 10.89
N ALA A 71 -14.71 10.94 12.04
CA ALA A 71 -13.41 11.18 12.65
C ALA A 71 -12.55 9.92 12.57
N ARG A 72 -11.22 10.10 12.58
CA ARG A 72 -10.24 9.02 12.51
C ARG A 72 -9.10 9.27 13.50
N ALA A 73 -8.58 8.19 14.07
CA ALA A 73 -7.34 8.21 14.82
C ALA A 73 -6.45 7.03 14.40
N ASP A 74 -5.14 7.29 14.26
CA ASP A 74 -4.14 6.27 13.94
C ASP A 74 -3.06 6.29 15.00
N VAL A 75 -2.69 5.11 15.48
CA VAL A 75 -1.73 4.91 16.55
C VAL A 75 -0.51 4.19 15.97
N PRO A 76 0.47 4.91 15.40
CA PRO A 76 1.72 4.31 14.93
C PRO A 76 2.66 3.99 16.09
N GLY A 77 3.62 3.10 15.83
CA GLY A 77 4.68 2.76 16.79
C GLY A 77 4.26 1.70 17.81
N LEU A 78 3.27 0.88 17.47
CA LEU A 78 2.83 -0.25 18.29
C LEU A 78 3.72 -1.47 18.03
N LYS A 79 4.02 -2.21 19.09
CA LYS A 79 4.65 -3.53 18.93
C LYS A 79 3.63 -4.51 18.36
N ALA A 80 4.10 -5.58 17.73
CA ALA A 80 3.21 -6.68 17.36
C ALA A 80 2.49 -7.24 18.61
N GLY A 81 1.17 -7.40 18.54
CA GLY A 81 0.36 -7.80 19.68
C GLY A 81 -1.12 -7.42 19.53
N ASN A 82 -1.87 -7.61 20.61
CA ASN A 82 -3.30 -7.31 20.69
C ASN A 82 -3.53 -5.98 21.40
N TYR A 83 -4.41 -5.15 20.84
CA TYR A 83 -4.70 -3.81 21.34
C TYR A 83 -6.20 -3.52 21.38
N ARG A 84 -6.60 -2.55 22.20
CA ARG A 84 -7.92 -1.90 22.14
C ARG A 84 -7.73 -0.40 22.04
N LEU A 85 -8.63 0.25 21.31
CA LEU A 85 -8.74 1.70 21.23
C LEU A 85 -10.02 2.15 21.92
N LYS A 86 -9.95 3.26 22.66
CA LYS A 86 -11.08 3.85 23.37
C LYS A 86 -11.24 5.30 22.97
N ILE A 87 -12.44 5.70 22.55
CA ILE A 87 -12.79 7.08 22.24
C ILE A 87 -13.60 7.62 23.42
N VAL A 88 -13.26 8.82 23.88
CA VAL A 88 -13.95 9.51 24.96
C VAL A 88 -14.38 10.88 24.45
N PRO A 89 -15.68 11.17 24.33
CA PRO A 89 -16.15 12.51 23.99
C PRO A 89 -15.77 13.54 25.05
N VAL A 90 -15.53 14.77 24.62
CA VAL A 90 -15.16 15.90 25.48
C VAL A 90 -16.11 17.06 25.22
N ASN A 91 -16.63 17.65 26.29
CA ASN A 91 -17.48 18.83 26.24
C ASN A 91 -17.04 19.83 27.30
N ASP A 92 -16.93 21.12 26.97
CA ASP A 92 -16.39 22.16 27.87
C ASP A 92 -15.04 21.78 28.52
N GLY A 93 -14.20 21.05 27.77
CA GLY A 93 -12.90 20.54 28.24
C GLY A 93 -12.97 19.41 29.28
N GLN A 94 -14.15 18.83 29.54
CA GLN A 94 -14.34 17.69 30.43
C GLN A 94 -14.61 16.41 29.64
N GLU A 95 -13.94 15.33 30.01
CA GLU A 95 -14.21 14.00 29.44
C GLU A 95 -15.52 13.41 29.95
N LEU A 96 -16.36 12.97 29.01
CA LEU A 96 -17.59 12.26 29.28
C LEU A 96 -17.32 10.75 29.32
N SER A 97 -16.58 10.29 30.34
CA SER A 97 -16.12 8.90 30.48
C SER A 97 -17.25 7.86 30.40
N GLU A 98 -18.45 8.18 30.88
CA GLU A 98 -19.61 7.29 30.82
C GLU A 98 -20.14 7.07 29.37
N GLN A 99 -19.74 7.94 28.45
CA GLN A 99 -20.12 7.90 27.03
C GLN A 99 -18.98 7.35 26.15
N ALA A 100 -17.88 6.89 26.76
CA ALA A 100 -16.77 6.30 26.05
C ALA A 100 -17.21 5.04 25.28
N ILE A 101 -16.56 4.82 24.14
CA ILE A 101 -16.73 3.63 23.31
C ILE A 101 -15.38 2.97 23.09
N GLU A 102 -15.36 1.64 23.09
CA GLU A 102 -14.15 0.85 22.93
C GLU A 102 -14.24 -0.06 21.71
N SER A 103 -13.12 -0.23 21.01
CA SER A 103 -13.01 -1.17 19.92
C SER A 103 -13.01 -2.61 20.43
N GLU A 104 -13.31 -3.54 19.52
CA GLU A 104 -12.89 -4.93 19.68
C GLU A 104 -11.35 -5.05 19.72
N ILE A 105 -10.86 -6.25 20.03
CA ILE A 105 -9.41 -6.53 20.01
C ILE A 105 -8.88 -6.38 18.58
N LEU A 106 -7.83 -5.58 18.43
CA LEU A 106 -7.13 -5.29 17.20
C LEU A 106 -5.79 -6.05 17.18
N SER A 107 -5.58 -6.86 16.14
CA SER A 107 -4.33 -7.60 15.94
C SER A 107 -3.33 -6.75 15.15
N VAL A 108 -2.24 -6.33 15.80
CA VAL A 108 -1.13 -5.59 15.21
C VAL A 108 0.01 -6.55 14.88
N ILE A 109 0.58 -6.45 13.68
CA ILE A 109 1.71 -7.28 13.25
C ILE A 109 2.97 -6.44 13.08
N ALA A 110 4.15 -7.07 13.07
CA ALA A 110 5.40 -6.38 12.82
C ALA A 110 5.56 -6.03 11.33
N HIS A 111 6.32 -4.98 11.03
CA HIS A 111 6.87 -4.84 9.68
C HIS A 111 7.90 -5.94 9.42
N ASP A 112 7.92 -6.41 8.18
CA ASP A 112 8.93 -7.35 7.68
C ASP A 112 10.26 -6.62 7.49
N ARG A 113 11.22 -6.94 8.34
CA ARG A 113 12.57 -6.35 8.37
C ARG A 113 13.60 -7.17 7.60
N SER A 114 13.14 -8.12 6.77
CA SER A 114 14.02 -8.78 5.80
C SER A 114 14.63 -7.72 4.87
N GLY A 115 15.88 -7.89 4.46
CA GLY A 115 16.55 -6.90 3.61
C GLY A 115 17.89 -6.40 4.14
N TYR A 116 18.62 -5.71 3.27
CA TYR A 116 19.94 -5.20 3.60
C TYR A 116 19.95 -3.98 4.52
N ALA A 117 18.87 -3.21 4.61
CA ALA A 117 18.79 -2.10 5.58
C ALA A 117 19.04 -2.59 7.02
N HIS A 118 18.53 -3.78 7.37
CA HIS A 118 18.68 -4.40 8.68
C HIS A 118 19.83 -5.42 8.75
N PHE A 119 20.49 -5.73 7.63
CA PHE A 119 21.58 -6.70 7.62
C PHE A 119 22.76 -6.21 8.44
N LYS A 120 23.19 -7.01 9.42
CA LYS A 120 24.24 -6.66 10.38
C LYS A 120 23.95 -5.32 11.11
N TYR A 121 22.67 -4.98 11.29
CA TYR A 121 22.23 -3.72 11.90
C TYR A 121 21.02 -3.93 12.83
N ASN A 122 21.28 -3.93 14.15
CA ASN A 122 20.30 -4.31 15.16
C ASN A 122 19.70 -3.13 15.94
N GLU A 123 20.11 -1.90 15.65
CA GLU A 123 19.69 -0.69 16.37
C GLU A 123 18.29 -0.19 15.96
N GLY A 124 17.67 -0.78 14.93
CA GLY A 124 16.48 -0.25 14.27
C GLY A 124 16.79 0.95 13.37
N ILE A 125 16.07 1.10 12.27
CA ILE A 125 16.28 2.16 11.28
C ILE A 125 15.52 3.41 11.71
N GLY A 126 16.11 4.58 11.50
CA GLY A 126 15.45 5.86 11.79
C GLY A 126 15.13 6.03 13.27
N ALA A 127 13.89 6.42 13.56
CA ALA A 127 13.35 6.69 14.88
C ALA A 127 12.79 5.47 15.62
N TYR A 128 12.74 4.30 14.98
CA TYR A 128 12.06 3.12 15.51
C TYR A 128 13.01 1.98 15.88
N ASN A 129 12.67 1.25 16.94
CA ASN A 129 13.31 -0.01 17.30
C ASN A 129 12.88 -1.13 16.34
N ASN A 130 13.62 -2.24 16.36
CA ASN A 130 13.27 -3.44 15.59
C ASN A 130 11.99 -4.16 16.07
N ASP A 131 11.37 -3.70 17.16
CA ASP A 131 10.06 -4.21 17.63
C ASP A 131 8.88 -3.31 17.28
N GLY A 132 9.15 -2.22 16.54
CA GLY A 132 8.15 -1.24 16.09
C GLY A 132 7.87 -0.10 17.06
N SER A 133 8.41 -0.12 18.28
CA SER A 133 8.28 1.01 19.19
C SER A 133 9.23 2.15 18.85
N LEU A 134 8.84 3.40 19.14
CA LEU A 134 9.75 4.54 19.06
C LEU A 134 10.96 4.32 19.99
N LYS A 135 12.14 4.71 19.50
CA LYS A 135 13.37 4.74 20.31
C LYS A 135 13.20 5.70 21.49
N ALA A 136 13.89 5.40 22.59
CA ALA A 136 13.90 6.28 23.75
C ALA A 136 14.37 7.70 23.38
N ASN A 137 13.67 8.71 23.90
CA ASN A 137 13.91 10.13 23.63
C ASN A 137 13.74 10.55 22.15
N ALA A 138 13.07 9.75 21.31
CA ALA A 138 12.72 10.18 19.97
C ALA A 138 11.91 11.49 20.03
N GLN A 139 12.30 12.48 19.22
CA GLN A 139 11.52 13.71 19.05
C GLN A 139 10.54 13.50 17.90
N VAL A 140 9.25 13.69 18.18
CA VAL A 140 8.17 13.54 17.20
C VAL A 140 7.68 14.92 16.78
N PHE A 141 7.62 15.15 15.47
CA PHE A 141 7.08 16.37 14.86
C PHE A 141 5.88 16.00 14.00
N TYR A 142 4.77 16.71 14.18
CA TYR A 142 3.54 16.54 13.41
C TYR A 142 3.49 17.62 12.32
N ILE A 143 3.66 17.20 11.07
CA ILE A 143 3.74 18.09 9.91
C ILE A 143 2.40 18.05 9.18
N THR A 144 1.78 19.21 9.01
CA THR A 144 0.54 19.41 8.27
C THR A 144 0.75 20.47 7.18
N PRO A 145 -0.13 20.59 6.18
CA PRO A 145 -0.05 21.64 5.15
C PRO A 145 0.04 23.04 5.78
N GLU A 146 -0.75 23.27 6.82
CA GLU A 146 -0.88 24.56 7.49
C GLU A 146 0.38 24.93 8.29
N ASN A 147 1.12 23.93 8.78
CA ASN A 147 2.25 24.14 9.68
C ASN A 147 3.63 23.85 9.08
N ALA A 148 3.75 23.24 7.90
CA ALA A 148 5.05 22.81 7.36
C ALA A 148 6.07 23.97 7.26
N LYS A 149 5.60 25.19 6.93
CA LYS A 149 6.39 26.43 6.96
C LYS A 149 6.73 26.96 8.35
N SER A 150 5.86 26.74 9.33
CA SER A 150 5.82 27.48 10.59
C SER A 150 6.12 26.62 11.82
N ILE A 151 6.20 25.30 11.67
CA ILE A 151 6.52 24.38 12.76
C ILE A 151 7.89 24.70 13.35
N SER A 152 7.95 24.84 14.66
CA SER A 152 9.19 25.17 15.38
C SER A 152 9.62 24.05 16.29
N GLY A 153 10.93 23.88 16.44
CA GLY A 153 11.51 22.87 17.31
C GLY A 153 12.98 23.14 17.60
N THR A 154 13.52 22.41 18.58
CA THR A 154 14.95 22.42 18.90
C THR A 154 15.54 21.03 18.64
N VAL A 155 16.30 20.92 17.56
CA VAL A 155 17.00 19.68 17.17
C VAL A 155 18.49 19.86 17.48
N ASP A 156 19.04 18.95 18.29
CA ASP A 156 20.45 18.95 18.70
C ASP A 156 20.92 20.31 19.28
N GLY A 157 20.04 21.00 20.02
CA GLY A 157 20.30 22.31 20.60
C GLY A 157 20.15 23.50 19.64
N ILE A 158 19.69 23.27 18.41
CA ILE A 158 19.48 24.29 17.39
C ILE A 158 17.97 24.53 17.25
N ALA A 159 17.51 25.72 17.67
CA ALA A 159 16.15 26.18 17.41
C ALA A 159 15.99 26.54 15.93
N CYS A 160 14.93 26.06 15.30
CA CYS A 160 14.60 26.33 13.90
C CYS A 160 13.09 26.27 13.67
N THR A 161 12.67 26.89 12.57
CA THR A 161 11.28 26.99 12.13
C THR A 161 11.20 26.56 10.67
N GLY A 162 10.27 25.67 10.35
CA GLY A 162 10.10 25.05 9.05
C GLY A 162 10.53 23.58 9.02
N PHE A 163 9.83 22.77 8.23
CA PHE A 163 10.08 21.34 8.13
C PHE A 163 11.48 21.03 7.57
N GLN A 164 11.86 21.63 6.44
CA GLN A 164 13.20 21.46 5.87
C GLN A 164 14.27 22.03 6.82
N ALA A 165 13.98 23.13 7.52
CA ALA A 165 14.88 23.68 8.54
C ALA A 165 15.13 22.71 9.71
N LEU A 166 14.10 22.01 10.21
CA LEU A 166 14.22 20.99 11.25
C LEU A 166 15.07 19.80 10.80
N VAL A 167 14.87 19.31 9.57
CA VAL A 167 15.71 18.26 8.99
C VAL A 167 17.17 18.73 8.87
N ASN A 168 17.39 19.96 8.41
CA ASN A 168 18.72 20.56 8.29
C ASN A 168 19.41 20.79 9.64
N ALA A 169 18.66 20.94 10.73
CA ALA A 169 19.24 21.11 12.05
C ALA A 169 19.99 19.84 12.51
N ARG A 170 19.52 18.62 12.18
CA ARG A 170 20.29 17.37 12.39
C ARG A 170 21.61 17.40 11.60
N GLN A 171 21.56 17.88 10.36
CA GLN A 171 22.79 18.06 9.57
C GLN A 171 23.74 19.06 10.21
N LYS A 172 23.30 20.07 10.97
CA LYS A 172 24.20 21.08 11.57
C LYS A 172 24.62 20.72 13.00
N GLY A 173 23.78 19.99 13.72
CA GLY A 173 23.92 19.58 15.11
C GLY A 173 25.01 18.54 15.37
N LYS A 174 25.25 18.24 16.64
CA LYS A 174 26.21 17.21 17.10
C LYS A 174 25.51 16.03 17.79
N GLY A 175 24.17 16.03 17.80
CA GLY A 175 23.38 15.00 18.48
C GLY A 175 23.06 13.82 17.56
N SER A 176 22.45 12.80 18.15
CA SER A 176 21.98 11.59 17.48
C SER A 176 20.55 11.21 17.90
N THR A 177 19.86 12.13 18.58
CA THR A 177 18.48 11.95 19.06
C THR A 177 17.59 11.50 17.90
N PRO A 178 16.87 10.38 17.98
CA PRO A 178 16.05 9.95 16.86
C PRO A 178 14.96 10.99 16.56
N LEU A 179 14.72 11.29 15.28
CA LEU A 179 13.70 12.27 14.85
C LEU A 179 12.64 11.55 14.02
N CYS A 180 11.38 11.73 14.39
CA CYS A 180 10.24 11.16 13.68
C CYS A 180 9.38 12.32 13.17
N PHE A 181 9.27 12.45 11.86
CA PHE A 181 8.42 13.44 11.20
C PHE A 181 7.18 12.72 10.68
N ARG A 182 6.04 13.01 11.32
CA ARG A 182 4.73 12.45 11.02
C ARG A 182 3.98 13.37 10.08
N ILE A 183 3.82 12.96 8.84
CA ILE A 183 3.09 13.70 7.81
C ILE A 183 1.59 13.41 7.94
N ILE A 184 0.78 14.46 8.04
CA ILE A 184 -0.67 14.39 8.16
C ILE A 184 -1.29 15.20 7.03
N GLY A 185 -2.18 14.58 6.27
CA GLY A 185 -2.75 15.19 5.05
C GLY A 185 -1.74 15.23 3.90
N CYS A 186 -2.00 16.08 2.90
CA CYS A 186 -1.13 16.21 1.74
C CYS A 186 -0.35 17.51 1.77
N ILE A 187 0.97 17.42 1.94
CA ILE A 187 1.85 18.59 1.92
C ILE A 187 2.15 18.94 0.47
N GLU A 188 1.76 20.12 0.04
CA GLU A 188 2.07 20.65 -1.28
C GLU A 188 3.46 21.29 -1.30
N ALA A 189 4.07 21.39 -2.48
CA ALA A 189 5.37 22.04 -2.63
C ALA A 189 5.37 23.48 -2.08
N ASP A 190 4.26 24.18 -2.27
CA ASP A 190 4.07 25.53 -1.77
C ASP A 190 3.87 25.61 -0.26
N ASP A 191 3.61 24.51 0.46
CA ASP A 191 3.47 24.51 1.93
C ASP A 191 4.83 24.49 2.65
N MET A 192 5.89 24.12 1.95
CA MET A 192 7.23 23.94 2.50
C MET A 192 7.91 25.28 2.81
N ASP A 193 8.73 25.31 3.87
CA ASP A 193 9.56 26.47 4.22
C ASP A 193 10.66 26.73 3.18
N ALA A 194 11.28 25.65 2.72
CA ALA A 194 12.30 25.65 1.70
C ALA A 194 12.51 24.21 1.19
N PHE A 195 13.23 24.08 0.09
CA PHE A 195 13.81 22.81 -0.35
C PHE A 195 15.32 22.81 -0.21
N GLY A 196 15.86 21.74 0.36
CA GLY A 196 17.30 21.49 0.40
C GLY A 196 17.84 20.96 -0.93
N SER A 197 16.96 20.47 -1.81
CA SER A 197 17.27 20.13 -3.20
C SER A 197 16.36 20.88 -4.16
N SER A 198 16.93 21.64 -5.09
CA SER A 198 16.14 22.29 -6.14
C SER A 198 15.71 21.35 -7.25
N SER A 199 16.26 20.12 -7.33
CA SER A 199 15.84 19.09 -8.29
C SER A 199 14.81 18.14 -7.70
N GLU A 200 14.95 17.79 -6.41
CA GLU A 200 14.12 16.76 -5.79
C GLU A 200 13.08 17.32 -4.83
N GLY A 201 13.38 18.37 -4.06
CA GLY A 201 12.54 18.82 -2.95
C GLY A 201 13.20 18.62 -1.57
N LEU A 202 12.52 17.88 -0.68
CA LEU A 202 12.96 17.68 0.71
C LEU A 202 14.29 16.94 0.75
N GLN A 203 15.33 17.56 1.31
CA GLN A 203 16.66 16.94 1.41
C GLN A 203 16.97 16.51 2.83
N ILE A 204 17.35 15.25 2.98
CA ILE A 204 17.96 14.66 4.17
C ILE A 204 19.44 14.47 3.86
N LYS A 205 20.30 15.26 4.49
CA LYS A 205 21.74 15.27 4.17
C LYS A 205 22.62 15.12 5.40
N GLY A 206 23.49 14.13 5.38
CA GLY A 206 24.57 13.97 6.34
C GLY A 206 25.74 14.94 6.11
N LYS A 207 26.49 15.26 7.17
CA LYS A 207 27.71 16.11 7.09
C LYS A 207 28.85 15.47 6.30
N LYS A 208 28.86 14.13 6.22
CA LYS A 208 29.88 13.28 5.60
C LYS A 208 29.27 11.90 5.33
N ALA A 209 29.87 11.11 4.44
CA ALA A 209 29.45 9.74 4.13
C ALA A 209 28.93 8.96 5.34
N HIS A 210 27.78 8.29 5.17
CA HIS A 210 27.16 7.42 6.18
C HIS A 210 26.92 8.08 7.55
N TYR A 211 26.59 9.37 7.59
CA TYR A 211 26.35 10.09 8.84
C TYR A 211 25.06 9.60 9.52
N PRO A 212 25.09 9.21 10.80
CA PRO A 212 23.91 8.68 11.50
C PRO A 212 22.84 9.76 11.66
N MET A 213 21.87 9.75 10.74
CA MET A 213 20.76 10.70 10.74
C MET A 213 19.69 10.28 11.74
N ASN A 214 19.39 8.98 11.87
CA ASN A 214 18.32 8.47 12.74
C ASN A 214 16.99 9.21 12.53
N ILE A 215 16.60 9.37 11.26
CA ILE A 215 15.39 10.08 10.86
C ILE A 215 14.37 9.07 10.32
N THR A 216 13.12 9.16 10.76
CA THR A 216 11.97 8.54 10.09
C THR A 216 11.09 9.64 9.54
N ILE A 217 10.72 9.55 8.25
CA ILE A 217 9.59 10.27 7.67
C ILE A 217 8.45 9.26 7.50
N GLU A 218 7.34 9.46 8.19
CA GLU A 218 6.19 8.55 8.12
C GLU A 218 4.90 9.30 7.86
N GLY A 219 4.06 8.80 6.96
CA GLY A 219 2.69 9.30 6.84
C GLY A 219 1.75 8.66 7.84
N ILE A 220 0.74 9.42 8.27
CA ILE A 220 -0.30 8.99 9.21
C ILE A 220 -1.62 8.78 8.45
N GLY A 221 -2.25 7.63 8.66
CA GLY A 221 -3.48 7.27 7.95
C GLY A 221 -3.22 6.71 6.55
N ASN A 222 -4.27 6.72 5.73
CA ASN A 222 -4.24 6.30 4.32
C ASN A 222 -4.17 7.49 3.35
N ASP A 223 -4.22 8.72 3.85
CA ASP A 223 -4.35 9.97 3.09
C ASP A 223 -3.10 10.87 3.18
N ALA A 224 -2.08 10.46 3.93
CA ALA A 224 -0.82 11.20 4.00
C ALA A 224 -0.08 11.18 2.65
N CYS A 225 0.27 12.35 2.14
CA CYS A 225 1.07 12.49 0.91
C CYS A 225 1.96 13.73 0.88
N ILE A 226 2.87 13.72 -0.10
CA ILE A 226 3.52 14.92 -0.61
C ILE A 226 3.18 15.08 -2.09
N ASN A 227 2.99 16.32 -2.53
CA ASN A 227 2.60 16.63 -3.89
C ASN A 227 3.42 17.80 -4.46
N GLY A 228 3.89 17.64 -5.70
CA GLY A 228 4.71 18.62 -6.38
C GLY A 228 6.21 18.55 -6.07
N PHE A 229 6.63 17.65 -5.18
CA PHE A 229 8.04 17.42 -4.81
C PHE A 229 8.30 15.98 -4.38
N GLY A 230 9.57 15.58 -4.41
CA GLY A 230 10.10 14.31 -3.94
C GLY A 230 11.10 14.49 -2.78
N MET A 231 11.96 13.49 -2.58
CA MET A 231 12.96 13.50 -1.50
C MET A 231 14.36 13.14 -2.00
N LEU A 232 15.38 13.74 -1.39
CA LEU A 232 16.79 13.46 -1.64
C LEU A 232 17.51 13.02 -0.36
N LEU A 233 18.11 11.83 -0.38
CA LEU A 233 19.04 11.37 0.65
C LEU A 233 20.47 11.53 0.16
N ARG A 234 21.31 12.19 0.96
CA ARG A 234 22.77 12.23 0.75
C ARG A 234 23.55 11.98 2.01
N ASN A 235 24.60 11.17 1.93
CA ASN A 235 25.54 10.93 3.01
C ASN A 235 24.89 10.40 4.30
N CYS A 236 23.74 9.73 4.20
CA CYS A 236 22.90 9.38 5.34
C CYS A 236 23.22 7.99 5.88
N LYS A 237 22.99 7.78 7.17
CA LYS A 237 22.84 6.46 7.76
C LYS A 237 21.59 6.42 8.63
N SER A 238 20.87 5.29 8.62
CA SER A 238 19.68 5.08 9.47
C SER A 238 18.57 6.08 9.12
N VAL A 239 18.02 5.96 7.92
CA VAL A 239 16.86 6.74 7.45
C VAL A 239 15.74 5.79 7.03
N GLU A 240 14.54 6.02 7.55
CA GLU A 240 13.33 5.28 7.21
C GLU A 240 12.32 6.24 6.55
N ILE A 241 11.71 5.82 5.45
CA ILE A 241 10.62 6.55 4.79
C ILE A 241 9.48 5.58 4.56
N ARG A 242 8.29 5.89 5.10
CA ARG A 242 7.17 4.96 5.06
C ARG A 242 5.77 5.56 5.01
N ASN A 243 4.82 4.76 4.53
CA ASN A 243 3.38 5.04 4.57
C ASN A 243 3.00 6.41 3.98
N LEU A 244 3.51 6.74 2.80
CA LEU A 244 3.32 8.05 2.16
C LEU A 244 2.97 7.90 0.68
N GLY A 245 2.09 8.75 0.17
CA GLY A 245 1.85 8.91 -1.27
C GLY A 245 2.76 10.01 -1.82
N ILE A 246 3.37 9.78 -2.98
CA ILE A 246 4.22 10.78 -3.66
C ILE A 246 3.60 11.08 -5.02
N LEU A 247 3.06 12.30 -5.16
CA LEU A 247 2.33 12.76 -6.32
C LEU A 247 3.11 13.88 -7.01
N ASN A 248 3.10 13.89 -8.35
CA ASN A 248 3.67 14.97 -9.18
C ASN A 248 5.08 15.40 -8.73
N PHE A 249 5.91 14.46 -8.30
CA PHE A 249 7.28 14.72 -7.86
C PHE A 249 8.10 15.39 -8.96
N MET A 250 9.17 16.08 -8.57
CA MET A 250 10.01 16.87 -9.47
C MET A 250 10.84 15.97 -10.40
N ASP A 251 12.15 15.81 -10.17
CA ASP A 251 12.99 14.92 -10.97
C ASP A 251 12.73 13.45 -10.56
N ASP A 252 13.20 13.06 -9.38
CA ASP A 252 12.93 11.75 -8.78
C ASP A 252 11.86 11.82 -7.68
N GLY A 253 11.10 10.74 -7.48
CA GLY A 253 10.17 10.60 -6.34
C GLY A 253 10.94 10.50 -5.03
N ILE A 254 11.86 9.54 -4.96
CA ILE A 254 12.90 9.46 -3.93
C ILE A 254 14.23 9.17 -4.61
N SER A 255 15.18 10.09 -4.48
CA SER A 255 16.55 9.93 -4.92
C SER A 255 17.46 9.63 -3.74
N ILE A 256 18.11 8.47 -3.76
CA ILE A 256 19.14 8.08 -2.80
C ILE A 256 20.48 8.22 -3.50
N ASP A 257 21.18 9.31 -3.22
CA ASP A 257 22.38 9.71 -3.94
C ASP A 257 23.54 9.89 -2.97
N SER A 258 24.70 9.33 -3.29
CA SER A 258 25.97 9.59 -2.60
C SER A 258 26.04 9.09 -1.15
N ASP A 259 26.81 8.02 -0.93
CA ASP A 259 27.32 7.56 0.36
C ASP A 259 26.27 7.36 1.46
N ASN A 260 25.11 6.82 1.11
CA ASN A 260 24.07 6.46 2.07
C ASN A 260 24.29 5.04 2.62
N SER A 261 23.81 4.71 3.82
CA SER A 261 23.82 3.34 4.35
C SER A 261 22.65 3.01 5.27
N HIS A 262 22.15 1.77 5.26
CA HIS A 262 21.07 1.36 6.17
C HIS A 262 19.85 2.28 6.09
N CYS A 263 19.32 2.44 4.87
CA CYS A 263 18.08 3.17 4.65
C CYS A 263 16.98 2.23 4.16
N TRP A 264 15.76 2.47 4.64
CA TRP A 264 14.59 1.64 4.37
C TRP A 264 13.45 2.50 3.82
N VAL A 265 13.01 2.21 2.60
CA VAL A 265 11.85 2.86 1.98
C VAL A 265 10.77 1.81 1.77
N HIS A 266 9.62 1.97 2.43
CA HIS A 266 8.58 0.95 2.38
C HIS A 266 7.15 1.47 2.51
N HIS A 267 6.19 0.77 1.88
CA HIS A 267 4.76 1.15 1.91
C HIS A 267 4.56 2.58 1.36
N ILE A 268 5.26 2.90 0.27
CA ILE A 268 5.09 4.15 -0.47
C ILE A 268 4.24 3.90 -1.72
N ASP A 269 3.28 4.77 -1.96
CA ASP A 269 2.59 4.86 -3.25
C ASP A 269 3.30 5.89 -4.12
N PHE A 270 3.94 5.44 -5.20
CA PHE A 270 4.54 6.30 -6.21
C PHE A 270 3.55 6.48 -7.37
N PHE A 271 3.06 7.69 -7.55
CA PHE A 271 2.27 8.10 -8.73
C PHE A 271 3.19 8.76 -9.77
N TYR A 272 2.62 9.45 -10.76
CA TYR A 272 3.41 10.13 -11.79
C TYR A 272 4.28 11.26 -11.24
N GLY A 273 5.47 11.39 -11.80
CA GLY A 273 6.30 12.59 -11.70
C GLY A 273 5.90 13.68 -12.70
N GLN A 274 6.65 14.80 -12.66
CA GLN A 274 6.58 15.85 -13.68
C GLN A 274 7.21 15.36 -14.97
N ALA A 275 6.63 15.76 -16.11
CA ALA A 275 7.19 15.40 -17.40
C ALA A 275 8.57 16.05 -17.57
N GLY A 276 9.60 15.23 -17.78
CA GLY A 276 10.96 15.69 -18.03
C GLY A 276 11.20 16.09 -19.49
N GLY A 277 12.45 16.43 -19.81
CA GLY A 277 12.85 16.85 -21.16
C GLY A 277 13.08 15.70 -22.14
N ASP A 278 13.37 14.50 -21.64
CA ASP A 278 13.61 13.32 -22.47
C ASP A 278 12.30 12.61 -22.84
N SER A 279 12.28 11.95 -24.01
CA SER A 279 11.07 11.29 -24.52
C SER A 279 10.55 10.15 -23.64
N ASP A 280 11.40 9.57 -22.78
CA ASP A 280 11.03 8.52 -21.83
C ASP A 280 10.69 9.06 -20.43
N GLN A 281 10.61 10.39 -20.26
CA GLN A 281 10.27 11.07 -19.00
C GLN A 281 8.81 11.57 -18.96
N ALA A 282 7.93 11.11 -19.86
CA ALA A 282 6.53 11.55 -19.88
C ALA A 282 5.76 11.23 -18.58
N LYS A 283 6.21 10.22 -17.83
CA LYS A 283 5.63 9.74 -16.56
C LYS A 283 6.45 10.17 -15.32
N GLY A 284 7.47 11.03 -15.49
CA GLY A 284 8.50 11.33 -14.47
C GLY A 284 9.90 10.83 -14.86
N ASP A 285 10.95 11.27 -14.14
CA ASP A 285 12.23 10.55 -14.14
C ASP A 285 12.17 9.30 -13.24
N GLY A 286 13.02 9.16 -12.23
CA GLY A 286 13.10 7.97 -11.40
C GLY A 286 12.11 8.00 -10.25
N SER A 287 11.22 7.01 -10.14
CA SER A 287 10.35 6.91 -8.95
C SER A 287 11.18 6.70 -7.67
N LEU A 288 12.14 5.77 -7.70
CA LEU A 288 12.98 5.40 -6.55
C LEU A 288 14.40 5.04 -7.00
N ASP A 289 15.24 6.05 -7.15
CA ASP A 289 16.59 5.93 -7.68
C ASP A 289 17.62 5.73 -6.54
N CYS A 290 18.59 4.82 -6.72
CA CYS A 290 19.62 4.51 -5.71
C CYS A 290 21.02 4.48 -6.32
N LYS A 291 21.82 5.52 -6.08
CA LYS A 291 23.07 5.83 -6.79
C LYS A 291 24.20 6.17 -5.79
N GLY A 292 25.41 6.31 -6.33
CA GLY A 292 26.52 7.00 -5.68
C GLY A 292 27.09 6.27 -4.47
N ASP A 293 27.46 4.99 -4.62
CA ASP A 293 28.07 4.17 -3.54
C ASP A 293 27.21 4.06 -2.26
N SER A 294 25.90 4.11 -2.44
CA SER A 294 24.91 3.82 -1.39
C SER A 294 24.88 2.32 -1.09
N GLN A 295 24.94 1.97 0.20
CA GLN A 295 25.13 0.61 0.71
C GLN A 295 23.98 0.18 1.60
N PHE A 296 23.74 -1.12 1.75
CA PHE A 296 22.77 -1.66 2.71
C PHE A 296 21.37 -1.03 2.63
N MET A 297 20.71 -1.16 1.47
CA MET A 297 19.38 -0.56 1.24
C MET A 297 18.29 -1.61 1.11
N THR A 298 17.10 -1.26 1.60
CA THR A 298 15.87 -2.05 1.41
C THR A 298 14.76 -1.18 0.86
N PHE A 299 14.16 -1.65 -0.21
CA PHE A 299 13.02 -1.06 -0.89
C PHE A 299 11.90 -2.09 -0.94
N ALA A 300 10.91 -1.96 -0.07
CA ALA A 300 9.96 -3.04 0.16
C ALA A 300 8.51 -2.61 0.26
N TYR A 301 7.57 -3.43 -0.21
CA TYR A 301 6.14 -3.14 -0.10
C TYR A 301 5.75 -1.77 -0.70
N ASN A 302 6.46 -1.27 -1.71
CA ASN A 302 6.07 -0.04 -2.40
C ASN A 302 5.17 -0.37 -3.60
N HIS A 303 4.22 0.50 -3.89
CA HIS A 303 3.34 0.40 -5.07
C HIS A 303 3.72 1.49 -6.06
N PHE A 304 4.07 1.08 -7.27
CA PHE A 304 4.42 1.95 -8.38
C PHE A 304 3.26 1.97 -9.37
N TRP A 305 2.46 3.05 -9.33
CA TRP A 305 1.29 3.24 -10.17
C TRP A 305 1.71 3.82 -11.53
N ASP A 306 1.63 3.02 -12.59
CA ASP A 306 1.96 3.41 -13.97
C ASP A 306 3.29 4.20 -14.10
N SER A 307 4.32 3.79 -13.36
CA SER A 307 5.61 4.48 -13.34
C SER A 307 6.40 4.23 -14.63
N GLY A 308 6.93 5.27 -15.29
CA GLY A 308 7.73 5.11 -16.51
C GLY A 308 9.13 4.53 -16.25
N LYS A 309 9.86 5.13 -15.30
CA LYS A 309 11.19 4.68 -14.90
C LYS A 309 11.17 4.44 -13.39
N MET A 310 11.15 3.18 -12.98
CA MET A 310 11.04 2.86 -11.56
C MET A 310 12.34 3.15 -10.79
N ALA A 311 13.44 2.45 -11.08
CA ALA A 311 14.70 2.61 -10.36
C ALA A 311 15.95 2.38 -11.21
N LEU A 312 16.80 3.39 -11.30
CA LEU A 312 18.22 3.22 -11.57
C LEU A 312 18.95 2.87 -10.26
N CYS A 313 19.61 1.71 -10.25
CA CYS A 313 20.37 1.21 -9.11
C CYS A 313 21.86 1.15 -9.48
N GLY A 314 22.67 2.04 -8.93
CA GLY A 314 24.08 2.26 -9.28
C GLY A 314 24.27 3.29 -10.40
N MET A 315 25.51 3.77 -10.55
CA MET A 315 25.98 4.66 -11.60
C MET A 315 27.26 4.11 -12.23
N THR A 316 28.45 4.62 -11.90
CA THR A 316 29.67 4.34 -12.69
C THR A 316 30.86 3.87 -11.89
N SER A 317 30.97 4.23 -10.61
CA SER A 317 32.20 4.09 -9.83
C SER A 317 31.98 3.56 -8.42
N GLU A 318 30.82 2.98 -8.16
CA GLU A 318 30.53 2.23 -6.94
C GLU A 318 31.66 1.23 -6.64
N SER A 319 32.15 1.25 -5.40
CA SER A 319 33.30 0.47 -4.95
C SER A 319 33.11 -0.22 -3.60
N GLY A 320 32.13 0.23 -2.80
CA GLY A 320 31.80 -0.33 -1.50
C GLY A 320 30.94 -1.60 -1.53
N GLU A 321 30.50 -2.02 -0.35
CA GLU A 321 29.57 -3.14 -0.12
C GLU A 321 28.14 -2.74 -0.51
N ASN A 322 27.92 -2.50 -1.80
CA ASN A 322 26.68 -1.96 -2.36
C ASN A 322 25.57 -3.02 -2.47
N PHE A 323 25.15 -3.53 -1.31
CA PHE A 323 24.11 -4.54 -1.15
C PHE A 323 22.72 -3.90 -1.05
N ILE A 324 21.87 -4.18 -2.03
CA ILE A 324 20.53 -3.58 -2.17
C ILE A 324 19.47 -4.68 -2.25
N SER A 325 18.29 -4.44 -1.70
CA SER A 325 17.18 -5.38 -1.72
C SER A 325 15.89 -4.71 -2.17
N TYR A 326 15.19 -5.35 -3.11
CA TYR A 326 13.86 -4.98 -3.56
C TYR A 326 12.92 -6.16 -3.31
N HIS A 327 11.91 -6.01 -2.45
CA HIS A 327 10.98 -7.11 -2.21
C HIS A 327 9.54 -6.73 -1.90
N HIS A 328 8.61 -7.61 -2.27
CA HIS A 328 7.18 -7.40 -2.01
C HIS A 328 6.63 -6.10 -2.60
N ASN A 329 7.32 -5.50 -3.59
CA ASN A 329 6.82 -4.32 -4.28
C ASN A 329 5.80 -4.72 -5.36
N TRP A 330 4.87 -3.82 -5.65
CA TRP A 330 3.92 -3.92 -6.75
C TRP A 330 4.31 -2.94 -7.85
N PHE A 331 4.72 -3.47 -9.00
CA PHE A 331 4.98 -2.72 -10.22
C PHE A 331 3.73 -2.83 -11.09
N ASP A 332 2.83 -1.85 -10.97
CA ASP A 332 1.48 -1.90 -11.52
C ASP A 332 1.38 -1.06 -12.80
N HIS A 333 1.38 -1.75 -13.93
CA HIS A 333 1.37 -1.18 -15.29
C HIS A 333 2.53 -0.23 -15.58
N SER A 334 3.64 -0.38 -14.87
CA SER A 334 4.84 0.42 -15.06
C SER A 334 5.64 0.02 -16.32
N ASP A 335 6.51 0.89 -16.83
CA ASP A 335 7.20 0.61 -18.09
C ASP A 335 8.52 -0.15 -17.89
N SER A 336 9.44 0.39 -17.09
CA SER A 336 10.85 -0.03 -17.12
C SER A 336 11.66 0.20 -15.84
N ARG A 337 12.85 -0.42 -15.78
CA ARG A 337 13.87 -0.26 -14.72
C ARG A 337 13.42 -0.82 -13.36
N HIS A 338 13.13 -2.12 -13.28
CA HIS A 338 12.57 -2.74 -12.07
C HIS A 338 13.48 -3.76 -11.35
N PRO A 339 14.63 -3.37 -10.78
CA PRO A 339 15.46 -2.20 -11.09
C PRO A 339 16.29 -2.38 -12.37
N ARG A 340 16.83 -1.27 -12.91
CA ARG A 340 18.01 -1.32 -13.80
C ARG A 340 19.27 -1.19 -12.95
N VAL A 341 19.98 -2.30 -12.79
CA VAL A 341 21.15 -2.43 -11.92
C VAL A 341 22.45 -2.29 -12.70
N ARG A 342 23.19 -1.23 -12.40
CA ARG A 342 24.62 -1.05 -12.72
C ARG A 342 25.45 -1.55 -11.53
N THR A 343 26.77 -1.70 -11.65
CA THR A 343 27.84 -1.84 -10.62
C THR A 343 27.60 -2.51 -9.24
N MET A 344 26.43 -2.38 -8.63
CA MET A 344 25.96 -2.89 -7.34
C MET A 344 25.58 -4.39 -7.33
N THR A 345 25.37 -4.92 -6.11
CA THR A 345 24.91 -6.29 -5.84
C THR A 345 23.51 -6.26 -5.25
N VAL A 346 22.54 -6.89 -5.93
CA VAL A 346 21.11 -6.65 -5.67
C VAL A 346 20.33 -7.95 -5.54
N HIS A 347 19.49 -8.04 -4.52
CA HIS A 347 18.53 -9.12 -4.33
C HIS A 347 17.11 -8.63 -4.63
N VAL A 348 16.46 -9.20 -5.64
CA VAL A 348 15.11 -8.84 -6.10
C VAL A 348 14.20 -10.04 -5.89
N TRP A 349 13.31 -10.01 -4.90
CA TRP A 349 12.51 -11.18 -4.56
C TRP A 349 11.07 -10.90 -4.13
N ASN A 350 10.16 -11.85 -4.36
CA ASN A 350 8.74 -11.74 -4.03
C ASN A 350 8.06 -10.44 -4.53
N ASN A 351 8.53 -9.82 -5.61
CA ASN A 351 7.86 -8.65 -6.20
C ASN A 351 6.80 -9.09 -7.20
N TYR A 352 5.73 -8.31 -7.30
CA TYR A 352 4.68 -8.49 -8.30
C TYR A 352 4.90 -7.52 -9.46
N PHE A 353 5.28 -8.06 -10.61
CA PHE A 353 5.42 -7.32 -11.86
C PHE A 353 4.14 -7.53 -12.67
N ASP A 354 3.31 -6.50 -12.73
CA ASP A 354 1.94 -6.57 -13.21
C ASP A 354 1.77 -5.67 -14.44
N GLY A 355 1.72 -6.24 -15.65
CA GLY A 355 1.52 -5.46 -16.87
C GLY A 355 2.74 -4.62 -17.29
N VAL A 356 3.96 -5.07 -17.01
CA VAL A 356 5.18 -4.27 -17.28
C VAL A 356 5.47 -4.14 -18.79
N ALA A 357 5.32 -2.92 -19.30
CA ALA A 357 5.23 -2.63 -20.73
C ALA A 357 6.57 -2.64 -21.50
N LYS A 358 7.73 -2.50 -20.85
CA LYS A 358 9.04 -2.57 -21.54
C LYS A 358 9.91 -3.69 -21.00
N TYR A 359 10.40 -3.58 -19.77
CA TYR A 359 11.22 -4.62 -19.15
C TYR A 359 11.21 -4.57 -17.62
N GLY A 360 11.41 -5.74 -17.00
CA GLY A 360 11.56 -5.90 -15.57
C GLY A 360 12.98 -5.58 -15.08
N VAL A 361 13.69 -6.60 -14.61
CA VAL A 361 15.05 -6.47 -14.05
C VAL A 361 16.06 -6.35 -15.19
N GLY A 362 16.92 -5.33 -15.14
CA GLY A 362 18.03 -5.15 -16.08
C GLY A 362 19.38 -5.17 -15.39
N ALA A 363 20.38 -5.89 -15.94
CA ALA A 363 21.74 -5.93 -15.40
C ALA A 363 22.76 -5.36 -16.39
N THR A 364 23.47 -4.32 -15.96
CA THR A 364 24.53 -3.63 -16.71
C THR A 364 25.77 -3.39 -15.85
N MET A 365 26.88 -2.96 -16.46
CA MET A 365 28.12 -2.53 -15.81
C MET A 365 28.65 -3.48 -14.74
N GLY A 366 28.66 -4.79 -15.00
CA GLY A 366 29.21 -5.78 -14.08
C GLY A 366 28.43 -5.98 -12.78
N SER A 367 27.18 -5.52 -12.70
CA SER A 367 26.30 -5.78 -11.55
C SER A 367 26.08 -7.26 -11.30
N ASN A 368 25.65 -7.60 -10.08
CA ASN A 368 25.29 -8.96 -9.69
C ASN A 368 23.87 -8.95 -9.12
N VAL A 369 22.92 -9.58 -9.82
CA VAL A 369 21.51 -9.57 -9.42
C VAL A 369 21.01 -10.98 -9.15
N PHE A 370 20.52 -11.24 -7.94
CA PHE A 370 19.75 -12.44 -7.65
C PHE A 370 18.27 -12.11 -7.78
N VAL A 371 17.56 -12.81 -8.68
CA VAL A 371 16.14 -12.60 -8.94
C VAL A 371 15.37 -13.86 -8.55
N GLU A 372 14.69 -13.80 -7.40
CA GLU A 372 14.13 -14.98 -6.73
C GLU A 372 12.62 -14.86 -6.50
N ALA A 373 11.87 -15.90 -6.87
CA ALA A 373 10.47 -16.06 -6.48
C ALA A 373 9.56 -14.84 -6.77
N ASN A 374 9.82 -14.11 -7.85
CA ASN A 374 8.96 -13.01 -8.29
C ASN A 374 7.85 -13.53 -9.22
N TYR A 375 6.73 -12.81 -9.26
CA TYR A 375 5.63 -13.09 -10.16
C TYR A 375 5.54 -12.04 -11.26
N TYR A 376 5.61 -12.47 -12.51
CA TYR A 376 5.53 -11.61 -13.69
C TYR A 376 4.25 -11.94 -14.47
N ARG A 377 3.25 -11.05 -14.42
CA ARG A 377 2.04 -11.10 -15.24
C ARG A 377 2.18 -10.13 -16.41
N ASN A 378 1.96 -10.60 -17.63
CA ASN A 378 1.96 -9.76 -18.84
C ASN A 378 3.20 -8.85 -18.98
N VAL A 379 4.40 -9.42 -18.78
CA VAL A 379 5.66 -8.66 -18.89
C VAL A 379 6.37 -8.93 -20.20
N ASN A 380 6.73 -7.88 -20.94
CA ASN A 380 7.40 -8.00 -22.25
C ASN A 380 8.79 -8.65 -22.16
N LYS A 381 9.64 -8.19 -21.25
CA LYS A 381 11.00 -8.70 -21.07
C LYS A 381 11.31 -8.76 -19.57
N PRO A 382 11.00 -9.87 -18.88
CA PRO A 382 11.08 -9.91 -17.42
C PRO A 382 12.50 -9.68 -16.91
N LEU A 383 13.50 -10.24 -17.61
CA LEU A 383 14.92 -10.16 -17.26
C LEU A 383 15.73 -9.78 -18.49
N LEU A 384 16.74 -8.92 -18.34
CA LEU A 384 17.66 -8.52 -19.40
C LEU A 384 19.09 -8.37 -18.89
N ILE A 385 20.05 -8.88 -19.66
CA ILE A 385 21.46 -8.54 -19.54
C ILE A 385 21.87 -7.70 -20.75
N SER A 386 22.55 -6.58 -20.50
CA SER A 386 22.95 -5.66 -21.56
C SER A 386 23.81 -6.32 -22.65
N LEU A 387 23.47 -6.04 -23.91
CA LEU A 387 24.17 -6.48 -25.11
C LEU A 387 24.21 -8.00 -25.36
N GLN A 388 23.26 -8.76 -24.81
CA GLN A 388 23.11 -10.20 -25.07
C GLN A 388 21.66 -10.66 -24.89
N GLY A 389 21.37 -11.90 -25.32
CA GLY A 389 20.05 -12.51 -25.12
C GLY A 389 18.94 -11.69 -25.78
N SER A 390 17.86 -11.46 -25.04
CA SER A 390 16.68 -10.74 -25.51
C SER A 390 16.92 -9.24 -25.67
N ASP A 391 17.97 -8.68 -25.06
CA ASP A 391 18.29 -7.24 -25.16
C ASP A 391 18.57 -6.83 -26.61
N ILE A 392 19.32 -7.66 -27.34
CA ILE A 392 19.75 -7.39 -28.72
C ILE A 392 18.87 -8.04 -29.79
N SER A 393 17.75 -8.67 -29.39
CA SER A 393 16.87 -9.39 -30.31
C SER A 393 16.28 -8.53 -31.45
N GLY A 394 16.21 -7.20 -31.24
CA GLY A 394 15.80 -6.21 -32.26
C GLY A 394 16.95 -5.51 -33.00
N GLY A 395 18.19 -5.99 -32.86
CA GLY A 395 19.39 -5.41 -33.50
C GLY A 395 20.07 -4.29 -32.71
N LYS A 396 19.29 -3.38 -32.09
CA LYS A 396 19.80 -2.39 -31.12
C LYS A 396 19.42 -2.82 -29.70
N GLY A 397 20.37 -2.74 -28.76
CA GLY A 397 20.13 -3.00 -27.34
C GLY A 397 19.13 -2.02 -26.71
N THR A 398 18.42 -2.47 -25.69
CA THR A 398 17.46 -1.68 -24.89
C THR A 398 18.19 -0.64 -24.04
N PHE A 399 19.38 -0.99 -23.54
CA PHE A 399 20.20 -0.10 -22.71
C PHE A 399 21.12 0.81 -23.53
N SER A 400 21.82 1.70 -22.83
CA SER A 400 22.71 2.73 -23.39
C SER A 400 24.05 2.18 -23.95
N GLY A 401 24.09 0.96 -24.46
CA GLY A 401 25.29 0.32 -25.02
C GLY A 401 26.30 -0.16 -23.97
N GLU A 402 25.87 -0.31 -22.73
CA GLU A 402 26.73 -0.62 -21.59
C GLU A 402 27.13 -2.10 -21.56
N GLN A 403 28.27 -2.40 -20.95
CA GLN A 403 28.65 -3.79 -20.69
C GLN A 403 27.60 -4.49 -19.81
N GLY A 404 27.48 -5.81 -19.93
CA GLY A 404 26.50 -6.58 -19.18
C GLY A 404 26.87 -6.72 -17.71
N GLY A 405 25.85 -6.75 -16.83
CA GLY A 405 25.95 -7.36 -15.51
C GLY A 405 25.52 -8.83 -15.57
N MET A 406 25.46 -9.52 -14.44
CA MET A 406 25.02 -10.92 -14.37
C MET A 406 23.75 -11.08 -13.54
N ILE A 407 22.80 -11.83 -14.07
CA ILE A 407 21.57 -12.23 -13.39
C ILE A 407 21.61 -13.73 -13.10
N LYS A 408 21.39 -14.09 -11.83
CA LYS A 408 20.96 -15.44 -11.42
C LYS A 408 19.47 -15.38 -11.15
N ALA A 409 18.70 -16.30 -11.71
CA ALA A 409 17.26 -16.42 -11.48
C ALA A 409 16.92 -17.75 -10.78
N PHE A 410 15.93 -17.75 -9.89
CA PHE A 410 15.39 -18.97 -9.28
C PHE A 410 13.92 -18.80 -8.89
N GLY A 411 13.08 -19.80 -9.17
CA GLY A 411 11.70 -19.85 -8.64
C GLY A 411 10.73 -18.78 -9.14
N ASN A 412 11.06 -18.01 -10.19
CA ASN A 412 10.17 -16.97 -10.72
C ASN A 412 9.04 -17.58 -11.57
N VAL A 413 7.88 -16.92 -11.58
CA VAL A 413 6.73 -17.29 -12.43
C VAL A 413 6.53 -16.27 -13.54
N PHE A 414 6.40 -16.75 -14.78
CA PHE A 414 6.06 -15.93 -15.95
C PHE A 414 4.65 -16.30 -16.43
N ALA A 415 3.64 -15.60 -15.91
CA ALA A 415 2.22 -15.78 -16.20
C ALA A 415 1.72 -14.79 -17.27
N GLU A 416 0.62 -15.14 -17.94
CA GLU A 416 -0.06 -14.28 -18.92
C GLU A 416 0.91 -13.59 -19.90
N LYS A 417 1.88 -14.35 -20.41
CA LYS A 417 2.98 -13.82 -21.23
C LYS A 417 2.43 -12.94 -22.36
N SER A 418 2.87 -11.69 -22.39
CA SER A 418 2.43 -10.72 -23.39
C SER A 418 2.79 -11.18 -24.82
N GLY A 419 2.19 -10.56 -25.83
CA GLY A 419 2.55 -10.80 -27.23
C GLY A 419 4.02 -10.51 -27.56
N ASN A 420 4.69 -9.68 -26.76
CA ASN A 420 6.10 -9.32 -26.91
C ASN A 420 7.02 -10.05 -25.93
N PHE A 421 6.52 -11.05 -25.19
CA PHE A 421 7.29 -11.80 -24.20
C PHE A 421 8.60 -12.38 -24.78
N LYS A 422 9.72 -12.07 -24.13
CA LYS A 422 11.05 -12.66 -24.42
C LYS A 422 11.80 -12.98 -23.15
N PHE A 423 12.23 -14.23 -23.02
CA PHE A 423 13.15 -14.70 -21.99
C PHE A 423 13.97 -15.87 -22.55
N VAL A 424 15.29 -15.77 -22.46
CA VAL A 424 16.24 -16.80 -22.91
C VAL A 424 17.07 -17.26 -21.71
N PRO A 425 16.82 -18.44 -21.15
CA PRO A 425 17.63 -18.97 -20.05
C PRO A 425 18.97 -19.52 -20.57
N HIS A 426 19.96 -19.63 -19.68
CA HIS A 426 21.28 -20.18 -19.99
C HIS A 426 21.26 -21.61 -20.57
N THR A 427 20.19 -22.37 -20.31
CA THR A 427 19.97 -23.72 -20.84
C THR A 427 19.57 -23.73 -22.32
N GLN A 428 18.97 -22.64 -22.81
CA GLN A 428 18.66 -22.45 -24.22
C GLN A 428 19.87 -21.91 -25.00
N SER A 429 20.69 -21.08 -24.36
CA SER A 429 21.93 -20.58 -24.93
C SER A 429 22.98 -20.31 -23.86
N ALA A 430 24.18 -20.89 -24.01
CA ALA A 430 25.25 -20.75 -23.02
C ALA A 430 25.93 -19.37 -23.04
N SER A 431 25.66 -18.52 -24.03
CA SER A 431 26.24 -17.19 -24.18
C SER A 431 25.20 -16.09 -24.42
N GLN A 432 24.15 -16.35 -25.21
CA GLN A 432 23.09 -15.40 -25.52
C GLN A 432 21.88 -15.64 -24.61
N PHE A 433 22.03 -15.39 -23.31
CA PHE A 433 20.98 -15.59 -22.30
C PHE A 433 20.69 -14.29 -21.52
N ASP A 434 19.49 -14.23 -20.94
CA ASP A 434 19.00 -13.15 -20.09
C ASP A 434 19.26 -13.42 -18.60
N ALA A 435 19.34 -14.69 -18.19
CA ALA A 435 19.72 -15.08 -16.85
C ALA A 435 20.32 -16.49 -16.79
N TYR A 436 21.16 -16.73 -15.78
CA TYR A 436 21.43 -18.08 -15.29
C TYR A 436 20.23 -18.55 -14.47
N ASP A 437 19.29 -19.21 -15.15
CA ASP A 437 18.11 -19.82 -14.53
C ASP A 437 18.47 -21.10 -13.75
N ALA A 438 18.68 -20.96 -12.44
CA ALA A 438 19.18 -22.00 -11.56
C ALA A 438 18.11 -23.06 -11.24
N THR A 439 18.53 -24.30 -11.04
CA THR A 439 17.63 -25.42 -10.70
C THR A 439 17.30 -25.50 -9.22
N SER A 440 18.14 -24.91 -8.36
CA SER A 440 17.91 -24.81 -6.92
C SER A 440 18.42 -23.47 -6.39
N ARG A 441 17.82 -22.99 -5.31
CA ARG A 441 18.19 -21.71 -4.68
C ARG A 441 19.69 -21.61 -4.42
N ASN A 442 20.28 -22.65 -3.85
CA ASN A 442 21.68 -22.64 -3.39
C ASN A 442 22.68 -23.06 -4.48
N GLU A 443 22.24 -23.24 -5.73
CA GLU A 443 23.13 -23.53 -6.85
C GLU A 443 24.03 -22.33 -7.13
N GLN A 444 25.34 -22.51 -7.12
CA GLN A 444 26.28 -21.47 -7.53
C GLN A 444 26.36 -21.39 -9.05
N VAL A 445 26.36 -20.17 -9.60
CA VAL A 445 26.62 -19.91 -11.01
C VAL A 445 28.07 -20.29 -11.32
N PRO A 446 28.32 -21.26 -12.22
CA PRO A 446 29.68 -21.65 -12.57
C PRO A 446 30.45 -20.52 -13.28
N ALA A 447 31.72 -20.33 -12.94
CA ALA A 447 32.58 -19.25 -13.48
C ALA A 447 32.78 -19.26 -15.02
N LYS A 448 32.36 -20.34 -15.70
CA LYS A 448 32.34 -20.41 -17.17
C LYS A 448 31.26 -19.53 -17.80
N TYR A 449 30.17 -19.23 -17.08
CA TYR A 449 29.14 -18.32 -17.55
C TYR A 449 29.60 -16.90 -17.30
N LYS A 450 29.74 -16.15 -18.40
CA LYS A 450 30.19 -14.77 -18.41
C LYS A 450 29.34 -13.96 -19.36
N THR A 451 29.17 -12.68 -19.07
CA THR A 451 28.56 -11.75 -20.01
C THR A 451 29.39 -11.63 -21.28
N ILE A 452 28.74 -11.45 -22.43
CA ILE A 452 29.43 -11.27 -23.71
C ILE A 452 30.19 -9.95 -23.71
N SER A 453 29.50 -8.86 -23.36
CA SER A 453 30.11 -7.53 -23.24
C SER A 453 30.59 -7.33 -21.80
N GLY A 454 31.90 -7.13 -21.62
CA GLY A 454 32.56 -6.94 -20.31
C GLY A 454 33.16 -8.22 -19.70
N GLY A 455 32.66 -9.41 -20.05
CA GLY A 455 33.23 -10.68 -19.57
C GLY A 455 33.03 -10.94 -18.07
N HIS A 456 31.99 -10.34 -17.48
CA HIS A 456 31.72 -10.41 -16.05
C HIS A 456 31.10 -11.75 -15.65
N SER A 457 31.56 -12.31 -14.53
CA SER A 457 30.97 -13.49 -13.89
C SER A 457 30.09 -13.09 -12.71
N TYR A 458 29.14 -13.95 -12.35
CA TYR A 458 28.33 -13.77 -11.15
C TYR A 458 29.14 -14.09 -9.88
N ASN A 459 29.03 -13.25 -8.85
CA ASN A 459 29.85 -13.35 -7.63
C ASN A 459 29.30 -14.31 -6.55
N ASN A 460 28.12 -14.90 -6.77
CA ASN A 460 27.46 -15.86 -5.87
C ASN A 460 27.23 -15.35 -4.43
N PHE A 461 27.00 -14.04 -4.27
CA PHE A 461 26.76 -13.41 -2.96
C PHE A 461 25.58 -14.03 -2.20
N ASP A 462 24.58 -14.52 -2.93
CA ASP A 462 23.31 -15.07 -2.44
C ASP A 462 23.45 -16.45 -1.76
N THR A 463 24.60 -17.09 -1.94
CA THR A 463 24.98 -18.35 -1.30
C THR A 463 25.99 -18.16 -0.16
N ASP A 464 26.43 -16.92 0.08
CA ASP A 464 27.40 -16.57 1.11
C ASP A 464 26.66 -15.94 2.30
N PRO A 465 26.55 -16.63 3.44
CA PRO A 465 25.82 -16.13 4.61
C PRO A 465 26.44 -14.85 5.22
N GLU A 466 27.69 -14.51 4.88
CA GLU A 466 28.30 -13.24 5.28
C GLU A 466 27.87 -12.05 4.42
N LYS A 467 27.23 -12.31 3.28
CA LYS A 467 26.82 -11.31 2.29
C LYS A 467 25.32 -11.27 2.03
N ILE A 468 24.52 -12.17 2.61
CA ILE A 468 23.05 -12.14 2.48
C ILE A 468 22.39 -12.23 3.87
N TYR A 469 21.28 -11.52 4.04
CA TYR A 469 20.46 -11.57 5.24
C TYR A 469 19.63 -12.85 5.31
N THR A 470 19.07 -13.13 6.49
CA THR A 470 18.07 -14.21 6.66
C THR A 470 16.69 -13.71 6.25
N TYR A 471 15.96 -14.52 5.49
CA TYR A 471 14.61 -14.26 5.03
C TYR A 471 13.94 -15.57 4.63
N GLU A 472 12.63 -15.51 4.39
CA GLU A 472 11.84 -16.62 3.86
C GLU A 472 11.08 -16.14 2.62
N ALA A 473 11.44 -16.66 1.45
CA ALA A 473 10.74 -16.37 0.21
C ALA A 473 9.39 -17.09 0.18
N LEU A 474 8.38 -16.43 -0.40
CA LEU A 474 7.09 -17.04 -0.67
C LEU A 474 7.23 -17.89 -1.93
N ALA A 475 6.27 -18.78 -2.18
CA ALA A 475 6.14 -19.27 -3.55
C ALA A 475 5.75 -18.09 -4.45
N ALA A 476 6.34 -17.99 -5.64
CA ALA A 476 6.06 -16.89 -6.55
C ALA A 476 4.55 -16.77 -6.86
N GLU A 477 3.83 -17.88 -6.95
CA GLU A 477 2.38 -17.92 -7.18
C GLU A 477 1.55 -17.26 -6.06
N GLU A 478 2.09 -17.13 -4.85
CA GLU A 478 1.42 -16.49 -3.71
C GLU A 478 1.64 -14.98 -3.68
N VAL A 479 2.65 -14.49 -4.41
CA VAL A 479 3.08 -13.08 -4.41
C VAL A 479 1.94 -12.13 -4.79
N PRO A 480 1.12 -12.35 -5.85
CA PRO A 480 0.05 -11.41 -6.18
C PRO A 480 -0.95 -11.20 -5.05
N ALA A 481 -1.44 -12.28 -4.43
CA ALA A 481 -2.40 -12.20 -3.33
C ALA A 481 -1.79 -11.57 -2.06
N TYR A 482 -0.51 -11.82 -1.81
CA TYR A 482 0.19 -11.26 -0.66
C TYR A 482 0.47 -9.76 -0.84
N VAL A 483 0.97 -9.37 -2.02
CA VAL A 483 1.33 -7.98 -2.36
C VAL A 483 0.11 -7.09 -2.53
N THR A 484 -1.03 -7.61 -3.01
CA THR A 484 -2.28 -6.84 -3.16
C THR A 484 -3.23 -6.94 -1.95
N GLY A 485 -2.85 -7.73 -0.94
CA GLY A 485 -3.66 -7.96 0.26
C GLY A 485 -3.59 -6.80 1.27
N PHE A 486 -4.37 -6.89 2.34
CA PHE A 486 -4.51 -5.84 3.38
C PHE A 486 -3.20 -5.32 4.00
N TYR A 487 -2.16 -6.16 4.06
CA TYR A 487 -0.83 -5.82 4.57
C TYR A 487 0.20 -5.65 3.44
N GLY A 488 -0.27 -5.55 2.21
CA GLY A 488 0.51 -5.57 0.98
C GLY A 488 1.23 -4.26 0.69
N ALA A 489 1.53 -4.05 -0.58
CA ALA A 489 2.23 -2.87 -1.06
C ALA A 489 1.35 -1.60 -1.01
N GLY A 490 2.04 -0.46 -0.96
CA GLY A 490 1.42 0.86 -0.86
C GLY A 490 1.12 1.27 0.57
N ARG A 491 0.45 2.41 0.73
CA ARG A 491 0.06 2.93 2.05
C ARG A 491 -0.92 2.01 2.76
N LEU A 492 -1.18 2.33 4.03
CA LEU A 492 -2.29 1.81 4.82
C LEU A 492 -3.58 1.83 3.98
N GLN A 493 -4.33 0.72 3.98
CA GLN A 493 -5.56 0.57 3.17
C GLN A 493 -5.33 0.82 1.66
N HIS A 494 -4.11 0.64 1.17
CA HIS A 494 -3.65 0.95 -0.19
C HIS A 494 -3.74 2.44 -0.57
N GLY A 495 -3.92 3.32 0.42
CA GLY A 495 -4.14 4.74 0.19
C GLY A 495 -5.61 5.10 -0.13
N ASP A 496 -5.90 6.38 -0.18
CA ASP A 496 -7.22 6.94 -0.50
C ASP A 496 -7.40 7.29 -1.99
N LEU A 497 -6.32 7.50 -2.73
CA LEU A 497 -6.32 7.58 -4.19
C LEU A 497 -6.15 6.18 -4.80
N GLN A 498 -7.28 5.54 -5.12
CA GLN A 498 -7.32 4.22 -5.75
C GLN A 498 -7.50 4.32 -7.26
N TRP A 499 -6.86 3.41 -7.99
CA TRP A 499 -7.05 3.25 -9.43
C TRP A 499 -7.24 1.77 -9.80
N THR A 500 -7.97 1.51 -10.88
CA THR A 500 -8.11 0.16 -11.42
C THR A 500 -7.80 0.22 -12.91
N PHE A 501 -6.74 -0.49 -13.29
CA PHE A 501 -6.38 -0.63 -14.70
C PHE A 501 -7.34 -1.59 -15.41
N ASP A 502 -7.67 -1.24 -16.65
CA ASP A 502 -8.37 -2.13 -17.57
C ASP A 502 -7.31 -2.96 -18.31
N ASN A 503 -6.98 -4.14 -17.78
CA ASN A 503 -5.95 -5.02 -18.36
C ASN A 503 -6.21 -5.35 -19.84
N ALA A 504 -7.43 -5.23 -20.38
CA ALA A 504 -7.64 -5.44 -21.82
C ALA A 504 -7.07 -4.29 -22.68
N LYS A 505 -6.84 -3.13 -22.08
CA LYS A 505 -6.32 -1.91 -22.73
C LYS A 505 -4.93 -1.54 -22.22
N ASP A 506 -4.78 -1.47 -20.90
CA ASP A 506 -3.60 -0.89 -20.23
C ASP A 506 -2.38 -1.83 -20.33
N ASP A 507 -2.58 -3.14 -20.38
CA ASP A 507 -1.51 -4.13 -20.58
C ASP A 507 -0.71 -3.93 -21.89
N ALA A 508 -1.32 -3.29 -22.89
CA ALA A 508 -0.69 -3.00 -24.17
C ALA A 508 -0.19 -1.54 -24.28
N ALA A 509 -0.52 -0.70 -23.29
CA ALA A 509 -0.22 0.72 -23.30
C ALA A 509 1.12 1.01 -22.58
N TYR A 510 1.83 2.02 -23.06
CA TYR A 510 2.99 2.60 -22.36
C TYR A 510 2.94 4.14 -22.35
N ASP A 511 1.93 4.73 -23.01
CA ASP A 511 1.66 6.15 -22.91
C ASP A 511 1.11 6.48 -21.52
N VAL A 512 1.12 7.76 -21.16
CA VAL A 512 0.50 8.22 -19.90
C VAL A 512 -0.99 7.87 -19.91
N ASN A 513 -1.47 7.15 -18.90
CA ASN A 513 -2.91 6.99 -18.69
C ASN A 513 -3.51 8.35 -18.30
N SER A 514 -4.18 8.99 -19.25
CA SER A 514 -4.66 10.37 -19.11
C SER A 514 -5.69 10.53 -17.99
N ALA A 515 -6.49 9.48 -17.71
CA ALA A 515 -7.50 9.50 -16.68
C ALA A 515 -6.87 9.37 -15.28
N LEU A 516 -5.91 8.46 -15.10
CA LEU A 516 -5.11 8.40 -13.88
C LEU A 516 -4.33 9.70 -13.65
N LYS A 517 -3.67 10.23 -14.70
CA LYS A 517 -2.88 11.48 -14.56
C LYS A 517 -3.78 12.65 -14.16
N SER A 518 -5.00 12.70 -14.68
CA SER A 518 -6.00 13.71 -14.28
C SER A 518 -6.45 13.51 -12.83
N ALA A 519 -6.64 12.28 -12.36
CA ALA A 519 -6.95 11.99 -10.97
C ALA A 519 -5.81 12.40 -10.02
N VAL A 520 -4.55 12.12 -10.39
CA VAL A 520 -3.35 12.51 -9.64
C VAL A 520 -3.19 14.03 -9.60
N ASN A 521 -3.38 14.74 -10.72
CA ASN A 521 -3.25 16.20 -10.77
C ASN A 521 -4.36 16.93 -10.00
N ASN A 522 -5.56 16.33 -9.93
CA ASN A 522 -6.73 16.91 -9.27
C ASN A 522 -6.95 16.34 -7.87
N TYR A 523 -6.01 15.54 -7.36
CA TYR A 523 -6.13 14.97 -6.03
C TYR A 523 -6.22 16.11 -5.00
N GLN A 524 -7.19 15.99 -4.10
CA GLN A 524 -7.37 16.89 -2.96
C GLN A 524 -7.59 16.03 -1.73
N SER A 525 -6.88 16.36 -0.66
CA SER A 525 -7.08 15.71 0.62
C SER A 525 -8.53 15.92 1.09
N THR A 526 -9.15 14.86 1.61
CA THR A 526 -10.48 14.95 2.25
C THR A 526 -10.40 15.35 3.72
N LEU A 527 -9.18 15.52 4.25
CA LEU A 527 -8.92 15.98 5.61
C LEU A 527 -9.43 17.42 5.79
N LEU A 528 -10.33 17.62 6.77
CA LEU A 528 -10.88 18.93 7.13
C LEU A 528 -10.15 19.60 8.31
N GLY A 529 -9.16 18.94 8.88
CA GLY A 529 -8.35 19.43 9.99
C GLY A 529 -8.20 18.43 11.13
N LEU A 530 -7.52 18.86 12.19
CA LEU A 530 -7.31 18.06 13.40
C LEU A 530 -8.46 18.25 14.39
N ILE A 531 -8.77 17.22 15.16
CA ILE A 531 -9.80 17.28 16.18
C ILE A 531 -9.29 18.09 17.38
N GLY A 532 -10.06 19.10 17.80
CA GLY A 532 -9.73 19.97 18.94
C GLY A 532 -9.00 21.28 18.57
N GLU A 533 -8.76 21.55 17.29
CA GLU A 533 -8.34 22.88 16.80
C GLU A 533 -9.54 23.81 16.57
N ALA A 534 -9.35 25.12 16.72
CA ALA A 534 -10.39 26.12 17.00
C ALA A 534 -11.40 26.43 15.87
N ASP A 535 -11.43 25.67 14.78
CA ASP A 535 -12.34 25.89 13.65
C ASP A 535 -13.43 24.81 13.60
N PHE A 536 -14.50 25.05 14.38
CA PHE A 536 -15.80 24.42 14.19
C PHE A 536 -16.89 25.51 14.10
N SER A 537 -17.41 25.73 12.90
CA SER A 537 -18.72 26.36 12.69
C SER A 537 -19.49 25.51 11.68
N PRO A 538 -20.55 24.80 12.09
CA PRO A 538 -21.36 23.99 11.19
C PRO A 538 -22.35 24.91 10.47
N GLU A 539 -21.90 25.68 9.50
CA GLU A 539 -22.81 26.33 8.55
C GLU A 539 -22.38 26.08 7.10
N SER A 540 -23.20 25.24 6.45
CA SER A 540 -23.48 25.14 5.02
C SER A 540 -22.38 25.53 4.04
N GLY A 541 -21.90 24.52 3.30
CA GLY A 541 -21.35 24.74 1.98
C GLY A 541 -22.34 25.50 1.08
N SER A 542 -22.07 26.77 0.87
CA SER A 542 -22.51 27.49 -0.32
C SER A 542 -21.37 28.38 -0.76
N GLY A 543 -20.67 27.95 -1.81
CA GLY A 543 -19.75 28.81 -2.54
C GLY A 543 -20.50 30.05 -3.01
N SER A 544 -20.10 31.21 -2.51
CA SER A 544 -20.46 32.51 -3.07
C SER A 544 -19.16 33.30 -3.14
N GLY A 545 -18.52 33.24 -4.29
CA GLY A 545 -17.50 34.22 -4.64
C GLY A 545 -18.18 35.58 -4.74
N ASP A 546 -17.73 36.52 -3.94
CA ASP A 546 -18.00 37.93 -4.18
C ASP A 546 -16.66 38.67 -4.23
N GLY A 547 -16.39 39.20 -5.43
CA GLY A 547 -15.17 39.91 -5.75
C GLY A 547 -15.26 41.34 -5.25
N SER A 548 -14.28 41.76 -4.46
CA SER A 548 -14.06 43.17 -4.17
C SER A 548 -13.08 43.76 -5.20
N GLU A 549 -13.56 44.79 -5.87
CA GLU A 549 -12.86 45.65 -6.82
C GLU A 549 -11.58 46.29 -6.25
N GLY A 550 -10.58 46.45 -7.12
CA GLY A 550 -9.39 47.27 -6.89
C GLY A 550 -8.63 47.43 -8.20
N GLY A 551 -9.01 48.43 -8.99
CA GLY A 551 -8.56 48.60 -10.38
C GLY A 551 -7.12 49.05 -10.58
N GLY A 552 -6.73 49.10 -11.86
CA GLY A 552 -5.56 49.90 -12.28
C GLY A 552 -4.71 49.34 -13.41
N ASN A 553 -5.22 49.45 -14.64
CA ASN A 553 -4.50 49.94 -15.82
C ASN A 553 -3.46 49.03 -16.53
N GLY A 554 -3.71 48.76 -17.82
CA GLY A 554 -2.63 48.82 -18.82
C GLY A 554 -2.54 47.69 -19.86
N SER A 555 -3.21 47.93 -20.99
CA SER A 555 -2.67 47.76 -22.35
C SER A 555 -2.85 46.42 -23.10
N SER A 556 -3.86 46.47 -23.99
CA SER A 556 -3.79 46.27 -25.46
C SER A 556 -3.28 44.94 -26.05
N GLY A 557 -4.14 44.28 -26.83
CA GLY A 557 -3.74 43.27 -27.82
C GLY A 557 -4.94 42.48 -28.35
N ASP A 558 -5.44 42.89 -29.51
CA ASP A 558 -6.54 42.31 -30.31
C ASP A 558 -6.42 40.79 -30.54
N ASP A 559 -7.54 40.04 -30.55
CA ASP A 559 -8.22 39.66 -31.81
C ASP A 559 -9.43 38.72 -31.62
N ASN A 560 -10.56 39.17 -32.17
CA ASN A 560 -11.64 38.48 -32.88
C ASN A 560 -11.98 36.98 -32.62
N GLY A 561 -13.19 36.78 -32.08
CA GLY A 561 -14.32 36.25 -32.87
C GLY A 561 -14.48 34.72 -33.02
N GLY A 562 -15.52 34.16 -32.40
CA GLY A 562 -15.99 32.81 -32.73
C GLY A 562 -17.14 32.29 -31.86
N SER A 563 -18.36 32.76 -32.16
CA SER A 563 -19.63 32.28 -31.57
C SER A 563 -19.97 30.85 -31.99
N GLY A 564 -20.51 30.05 -31.05
CA GLY A 564 -21.05 28.71 -31.30
C GLY A 564 -21.90 28.19 -30.13
N ASN A 565 -23.08 28.77 -29.91
CA ASN A 565 -24.14 28.18 -29.09
C ASN A 565 -24.74 26.94 -29.79
N ASN A 566 -24.92 25.82 -29.07
CA ASN A 566 -26.27 25.29 -28.80
C ASN A 566 -26.28 24.16 -27.74
N SER A 567 -26.83 24.49 -26.57
CA SER A 567 -27.95 23.82 -25.90
C SER A 567 -28.03 22.29 -25.82
N GLY A 568 -28.14 21.79 -24.58
CA GLY A 568 -29.37 21.11 -24.17
C GLY A 568 -29.26 19.86 -23.30
N SER A 569 -29.69 20.04 -22.05
CA SER A 569 -30.34 19.10 -21.12
C SER A 569 -29.53 18.06 -20.32
N ASP A 570 -29.31 18.43 -19.06
CA ASP A 570 -30.01 17.94 -17.86
C ASP A 570 -29.77 16.50 -17.38
N GLY A 571 -29.36 16.40 -16.10
CA GLY A 571 -29.60 15.20 -15.30
C GLY A 571 -28.45 14.78 -14.36
N GLY A 572 -28.54 15.22 -13.09
CA GLY A 572 -28.15 14.37 -11.97
C GLY A 572 -26.81 14.66 -11.30
N SER A 573 -26.84 15.64 -10.39
CA SER A 573 -25.95 15.65 -9.23
C SER A 573 -26.26 14.42 -8.36
N SER A 574 -25.24 13.64 -8.00
CA SER A 574 -25.30 12.70 -6.89
C SER A 574 -23.92 12.59 -6.24
N ASP A 575 -23.82 13.28 -5.10
CA ASP A 575 -23.39 12.77 -3.79
C ASP A 575 -22.11 11.91 -3.72
N GLY A 576 -21.16 12.40 -2.92
CA GLY A 576 -19.97 11.67 -2.52
C GLY A 576 -20.24 10.59 -1.47
N GLY A 577 -19.33 9.62 -1.39
CA GLY A 577 -19.17 8.73 -0.23
C GLY A 577 -19.66 7.28 -0.39
N ALA A 578 -18.76 6.36 -0.72
CA ALA A 578 -18.60 5.02 -0.11
C ALA A 578 -17.53 4.20 -0.85
N GLN A 579 -16.58 3.63 -0.10
CA GLN A 579 -15.59 2.64 -0.55
C GLN A 579 -16.24 1.54 -1.43
N GLN A 580 -15.74 1.34 -2.65
CA GLN A 580 -16.09 0.17 -3.48
C GLN A 580 -15.06 -0.94 -3.28
N GLY A 581 -15.53 -2.14 -2.92
CA GLY A 581 -14.70 -3.34 -2.80
C GLY A 581 -15.53 -4.61 -2.93
N TYR A 582 -14.93 -5.67 -3.47
CA TYR A 582 -15.62 -6.95 -3.72
C TYR A 582 -15.82 -7.82 -2.47
N GLU A 583 -15.06 -7.55 -1.41
CA GLU A 583 -15.21 -8.20 -0.11
C GLU A 583 -16.36 -7.57 0.69
N CYS A 584 -17.33 -8.38 1.09
CA CYS A 584 -18.40 -8.02 2.00
C CYS A 584 -18.44 -8.91 3.23
N HIS A 585 -18.52 -8.26 4.38
CA HIS A 585 -18.79 -8.85 5.67
C HIS A 585 -19.86 -8.01 6.38
N PHE A 586 -20.20 -8.40 7.62
CA PHE A 586 -21.25 -7.74 8.37
C PHE A 586 -20.71 -7.23 9.69
N SER A 587 -21.07 -6.01 10.04
CA SER A 587 -20.75 -5.37 11.32
C SER A 587 -21.86 -4.37 11.63
N ASN A 588 -22.14 -4.14 12.93
CA ASN A 588 -23.13 -3.15 13.36
C ASN A 588 -24.51 -3.24 12.67
N ASN A 589 -24.97 -4.45 12.37
CA ASN A 589 -26.21 -4.72 11.64
C ASN A 589 -26.27 -4.05 10.24
N LYS A 590 -25.12 -3.94 9.56
CA LYS A 590 -25.01 -3.41 8.19
C LYS A 590 -24.10 -4.31 7.34
N VAL A 591 -24.24 -4.18 6.03
CA VAL A 591 -23.25 -4.65 5.04
C VAL A 591 -22.03 -3.74 5.07
N SER A 592 -20.82 -4.30 4.92
CA SER A 592 -19.56 -3.58 5.11
C SER A 592 -19.21 -2.57 4.01
N ASN A 593 -19.88 -2.59 2.86
CA ASN A 593 -19.63 -1.66 1.76
C ASN A 593 -20.90 -1.43 0.91
N SER A 594 -20.85 -0.45 0.00
CA SER A 594 -21.96 -0.04 -0.87
C SER A 594 -22.11 -0.86 -2.15
N PHE A 595 -21.15 -1.73 -2.48
CA PHE A 595 -21.23 -2.62 -3.65
C PHE A 595 -22.36 -3.65 -3.50
N TYR A 596 -22.67 -4.04 -2.26
CA TYR A 596 -23.77 -4.94 -1.94
C TYR A 596 -24.98 -4.16 -1.39
N THR A 597 -26.15 -4.41 -1.95
CA THR A 597 -27.43 -3.84 -1.49
C THR A 597 -28.23 -4.89 -0.73
N LEU A 598 -28.54 -4.62 0.54
CA LEU A 598 -29.43 -5.45 1.35
C LEU A 598 -30.85 -4.87 1.35
N SER A 599 -31.79 -5.54 0.67
CA SER A 599 -33.17 -5.05 0.58
C SER A 599 -34.00 -5.36 1.82
N ASN A 600 -33.61 -6.37 2.59
CA ASN A 600 -34.21 -6.84 3.84
C ASN A 600 -33.23 -7.82 4.49
N GLY A 601 -33.11 -7.83 5.82
CA GLY A 601 -32.28 -8.81 6.53
C GLY A 601 -32.04 -8.46 7.99
N ASN A 602 -31.91 -9.49 8.82
CA ASN A 602 -31.53 -9.36 10.23
C ASN A 602 -30.12 -9.90 10.46
N PHE A 603 -29.42 -9.40 11.47
CA PHE A 603 -28.05 -9.80 11.77
C PHE A 603 -27.96 -10.50 13.13
N THR A 604 -26.83 -11.17 13.39
CA THR A 604 -26.53 -11.85 14.66
C THR A 604 -25.05 -11.99 14.89
N ASN A 605 -24.63 -11.92 16.15
CA ASN A 605 -23.28 -12.22 16.62
C ASN A 605 -23.19 -13.51 17.47
N SER A 606 -24.30 -14.24 17.62
CA SER A 606 -24.42 -15.37 18.56
C SER A 606 -24.37 -16.76 17.90
N LYS A 607 -24.03 -16.84 16.60
CA LYS A 607 -24.18 -18.06 15.79
C LYS A 607 -22.85 -18.62 15.27
N GLY A 608 -21.81 -18.43 16.08
CA GLY A 608 -20.43 -18.80 15.78
C GLY A 608 -19.65 -17.64 15.19
N SER A 609 -18.41 -17.94 14.80
CA SER A 609 -17.53 -17.05 14.05
C SER A 609 -16.82 -17.84 12.96
N VAL A 610 -16.31 -17.15 11.96
CA VAL A 610 -15.49 -17.73 10.90
C VAL A 610 -14.22 -16.89 10.73
N THR A 611 -13.10 -17.53 10.42
CA THR A 611 -11.84 -16.82 10.16
C THR A 611 -11.52 -16.91 8.68
N VAL A 612 -11.35 -15.77 8.01
CA VAL A 612 -10.97 -15.66 6.61
C VAL A 612 -9.75 -14.74 6.52
N ASN A 613 -8.68 -15.19 5.85
CA ASN A 613 -7.43 -14.44 5.68
C ASN A 613 -6.83 -13.88 6.99
N GLY A 614 -6.93 -14.65 8.08
CA GLY A 614 -6.44 -14.25 9.40
C GLY A 614 -7.37 -13.31 10.18
N VAL A 615 -8.47 -12.83 9.58
CA VAL A 615 -9.48 -11.97 10.21
C VAL A 615 -10.65 -12.81 10.68
N THR A 616 -11.09 -12.61 11.93
CA THR A 616 -12.24 -13.34 12.50
C THR A 616 -13.52 -12.51 12.44
N TYR A 617 -14.53 -13.04 11.76
CA TYR A 617 -15.85 -12.44 11.61
C TYR A 617 -16.84 -13.14 12.56
N SER A 618 -17.37 -12.40 13.52
CA SER A 618 -18.34 -12.89 14.51
C SER A 618 -19.78 -12.50 14.20
N ASN A 619 -19.98 -11.50 13.34
CA ASN A 619 -21.28 -11.01 12.92
C ASN A 619 -21.70 -11.66 11.59
N ALA A 620 -22.96 -12.06 11.49
CA ALA A 620 -23.52 -12.71 10.32
C ALA A 620 -24.90 -12.17 9.94
N LEU A 621 -25.17 -12.15 8.64
CA LEU A 621 -26.49 -11.95 8.07
C LEU A 621 -27.32 -13.24 8.22
N LYS A 622 -28.50 -13.14 8.85
CA LYS A 622 -29.46 -14.23 8.94
C LYS A 622 -30.15 -14.39 7.59
N MET A 623 -30.05 -15.58 7.01
CA MET A 623 -30.76 -15.93 5.79
C MET A 623 -32.22 -16.27 6.12
N GLU A 624 -33.08 -15.25 6.09
CA GLU A 624 -34.53 -15.33 6.30
C GLU A 624 -35.28 -15.27 4.97
N SER A 625 -36.59 -15.60 5.00
CA SER A 625 -37.36 -15.69 3.75
C SER A 625 -37.49 -14.34 3.03
N SER A 626 -37.36 -13.24 3.77
CA SER A 626 -37.29 -11.88 3.23
C SER A 626 -35.87 -11.43 2.90
N THR A 627 -34.82 -12.13 3.32
CA THR A 627 -33.44 -11.68 3.14
C THR A 627 -33.03 -11.71 1.68
N VAL A 628 -32.63 -10.56 1.14
CA VAL A 628 -32.12 -10.42 -0.23
C VAL A 628 -30.87 -9.54 -0.22
N LEU A 629 -29.73 -10.15 -0.54
CA LEU A 629 -28.46 -9.45 -0.75
C LEU A 629 -28.19 -9.41 -2.26
N SER A 630 -28.12 -8.22 -2.85
CA SER A 630 -27.95 -8.02 -4.30
C SER A 630 -26.64 -7.29 -4.60
N PHE A 631 -26.06 -7.55 -5.76
CA PHE A 631 -24.86 -6.87 -6.27
C PHE A 631 -24.80 -6.99 -7.79
N ASN A 632 -23.98 -6.17 -8.44
CA ASN A 632 -23.84 -6.16 -9.90
C ASN A 632 -22.36 -6.27 -10.28
N ILE A 633 -22.00 -7.25 -11.11
CA ILE A 633 -20.63 -7.43 -11.61
C ILE A 633 -20.57 -7.10 -13.11
N ASN A 634 -19.52 -6.39 -13.53
CA ASN A 634 -19.34 -5.95 -14.92
C ASN A 634 -18.62 -6.96 -15.81
N SER A 635 -18.09 -8.05 -15.23
CA SER A 635 -17.36 -9.12 -15.89
C SER A 635 -17.60 -10.46 -15.16
N PRO A 636 -17.31 -11.61 -15.76
CA PRO A 636 -17.41 -12.90 -15.06
C PRO A 636 -16.47 -12.98 -13.86
N MET A 637 -16.97 -13.44 -12.70
CA MET A 637 -16.22 -13.50 -11.44
C MET A 637 -16.51 -14.78 -10.64
N SER A 638 -15.55 -15.19 -9.83
CA SER A 638 -15.67 -16.25 -8.84
C SER A 638 -16.27 -15.68 -7.55
N LEU A 639 -17.45 -16.14 -7.17
CA LEU A 639 -18.11 -15.82 -5.90
C LEU A 639 -17.71 -16.85 -4.83
N LYS A 640 -17.16 -16.38 -3.71
CA LYS A 640 -16.98 -17.16 -2.48
C LYS A 640 -17.88 -16.63 -1.37
N MET A 641 -18.59 -17.52 -0.70
CA MET A 641 -19.42 -17.20 0.46
C MET A 641 -19.12 -18.15 1.61
N ILE A 642 -19.10 -17.63 2.83
CA ILE A 642 -18.87 -18.40 4.06
C ILE A 642 -20.08 -18.29 4.98
N PHE A 643 -20.53 -19.43 5.50
CA PHE A 643 -21.71 -19.60 6.32
C PHE A 643 -21.45 -20.44 7.56
N THR A 644 -22.33 -20.30 8.56
CA THR A 644 -22.63 -21.38 9.50
C THR A 644 -24.09 -21.81 9.33
N SER A 645 -24.38 -23.07 9.66
CA SER A 645 -25.76 -23.58 9.69
C SER A 645 -25.91 -24.67 10.74
N THR A 646 -27.13 -24.83 11.23
CA THR A 646 -27.50 -25.92 12.16
C THR A 646 -27.99 -27.19 11.44
N HIS A 647 -28.12 -27.13 10.11
CA HIS A 647 -28.57 -28.27 9.29
C HIS A 647 -27.38 -29.08 8.78
N SER A 648 -27.57 -30.39 8.63
CA SER A 648 -26.55 -31.32 8.14
C SER A 648 -26.26 -31.21 6.63
N THR A 649 -27.22 -30.69 5.85
CA THR A 649 -27.10 -30.47 4.41
C THR A 649 -27.67 -29.09 4.03
N PRO A 650 -27.03 -27.99 4.46
CA PRO A 650 -27.56 -26.66 4.28
C PRO A 650 -27.39 -26.18 2.83
N LYS A 651 -28.31 -25.34 2.37
CA LYS A 651 -28.29 -24.71 1.03
C LYS A 651 -28.56 -23.22 1.10
N VAL A 652 -28.09 -22.50 0.08
CA VAL A 652 -28.43 -21.09 -0.22
C VAL A 652 -28.92 -20.96 -1.67
N LYS A 653 -29.68 -19.91 -1.97
CA LYS A 653 -30.04 -19.57 -3.35
C LYS A 653 -29.16 -18.47 -3.90
N VAL A 654 -28.63 -18.67 -5.10
CA VAL A 654 -28.00 -17.62 -5.92
C VAL A 654 -28.77 -17.55 -7.23
N ASP A 655 -29.30 -16.37 -7.55
CA ASP A 655 -30.16 -16.13 -8.72
C ASP A 655 -31.35 -17.11 -8.82
N GLY A 656 -31.91 -17.44 -7.65
CA GLY A 656 -33.03 -18.36 -7.51
C GLY A 656 -32.69 -19.85 -7.63
N LYS A 657 -31.43 -20.21 -7.92
CA LYS A 657 -30.94 -21.60 -8.00
C LYS A 657 -30.35 -22.05 -6.67
N ASP A 658 -30.63 -23.31 -6.29
CA ASP A 658 -30.15 -23.89 -5.05
C ASP A 658 -28.69 -24.34 -5.15
N HIS A 659 -27.88 -23.98 -4.16
CA HIS A 659 -26.48 -24.38 -4.02
C HIS A 659 -26.22 -24.97 -2.64
N ASP A 660 -25.54 -26.12 -2.60
CA ASP A 660 -25.14 -26.77 -1.35
C ASP A 660 -24.04 -25.98 -0.66
N ILE A 661 -24.21 -25.73 0.63
CA ILE A 661 -23.18 -25.16 1.50
C ILE A 661 -22.35 -26.33 2.03
N VAL A 662 -21.16 -26.51 1.47
CA VAL A 662 -20.25 -27.63 1.79
C VAL A 662 -19.13 -27.10 2.66
N ASN A 663 -18.95 -27.70 3.85
CA ASN A 663 -17.99 -27.23 4.86
C ASN A 663 -18.16 -25.75 5.25
N GLY A 664 -19.40 -25.26 5.23
CA GLY A 664 -19.69 -23.84 5.49
C GLY A 664 -19.37 -22.92 4.32
N GLU A 665 -18.97 -23.42 3.14
CA GLU A 665 -18.64 -22.59 2.00
C GLU A 665 -19.56 -22.82 0.80
N VAL A 666 -19.72 -21.79 -0.02
CA VAL A 666 -20.25 -21.87 -1.38
C VAL A 666 -19.29 -21.13 -2.30
N ASN A 667 -18.84 -21.80 -3.37
CA ASN A 667 -17.97 -21.23 -4.39
C ASN A 667 -18.66 -21.40 -5.75
N LEU A 668 -18.84 -20.31 -6.50
CA LEU A 668 -19.58 -20.30 -7.77
C LEU A 668 -18.92 -19.40 -8.80
N GLU A 669 -19.16 -19.71 -10.07
CA GLU A 669 -18.82 -18.83 -11.17
C GLU A 669 -20.05 -18.02 -11.59
N LEU A 670 -19.91 -16.69 -11.62
CA LEU A 670 -20.95 -15.77 -12.02
C LEU A 670 -20.59 -15.12 -13.36
N SER A 671 -21.59 -14.92 -14.21
CA SER A 671 -21.45 -14.14 -15.45
C SER A 671 -21.68 -12.66 -15.16
N ALA A 672 -21.18 -11.75 -16.01
CA ALA A 672 -21.50 -10.33 -15.88
C ALA A 672 -23.02 -10.07 -15.76
N GLY A 673 -23.42 -9.23 -14.80
CA GLY A 673 -24.81 -8.86 -14.56
C GLY A 673 -25.17 -8.72 -13.07
N GLU A 674 -26.47 -8.50 -12.83
CA GLU A 674 -27.03 -8.42 -11.49
C GLU A 674 -27.22 -9.82 -10.88
N HIS A 675 -26.82 -9.97 -9.63
CA HIS A 675 -26.95 -11.20 -8.86
C HIS A 675 -27.67 -10.99 -7.54
N LYS A 676 -28.34 -12.05 -7.06
CA LYS A 676 -29.09 -12.06 -5.80
C LYS A 676 -28.82 -13.32 -4.99
N ILE A 677 -28.42 -13.12 -3.73
CA ILE A 677 -28.30 -14.18 -2.73
C ILE A 677 -29.54 -14.16 -1.85
N THR A 678 -30.23 -15.29 -1.77
CA THR A 678 -31.46 -15.45 -0.98
C THR A 678 -31.45 -16.76 -0.21
N LYS A 679 -32.36 -16.89 0.77
CA LYS A 679 -32.46 -18.09 1.59
C LYS A 679 -32.94 -19.31 0.78
N ASN A 680 -32.30 -20.45 1.01
CA ASN A 680 -32.93 -21.75 0.82
C ASN A 680 -33.21 -22.41 2.18
N THR A 681 -32.16 -22.76 2.92
CA THR A 681 -32.29 -23.49 4.17
C THR A 681 -32.42 -22.55 5.38
N SER A 682 -33.32 -22.87 6.30
CA SER A 682 -33.49 -22.14 7.57
C SER A 682 -32.26 -22.20 8.47
N ASN A 683 -32.12 -21.29 9.44
CA ASN A 683 -30.99 -21.25 10.37
C ASN A 683 -29.60 -21.29 9.69
N THR A 684 -29.49 -20.56 8.58
CA THR A 684 -28.25 -20.38 7.82
C THR A 684 -27.80 -18.93 7.99
N PHE A 685 -26.53 -18.72 8.31
CA PHE A 685 -25.97 -17.43 8.68
C PHE A 685 -24.77 -17.14 7.79
N LEU A 686 -24.85 -16.12 6.96
CA LEU A 686 -23.79 -15.69 6.04
C LEU A 686 -22.85 -14.75 6.78
N PHE A 687 -21.56 -15.03 6.80
CA PHE A 687 -20.54 -14.23 7.50
C PHE A 687 -19.69 -13.38 6.56
N TYR A 688 -19.44 -13.90 5.36
CA TYR A 688 -18.47 -13.32 4.45
C TYR A 688 -18.84 -13.64 3.00
N VAL A 689 -18.67 -12.67 2.11
CA VAL A 689 -18.84 -12.76 0.67
C VAL A 689 -17.62 -12.12 0.03
N ASN A 690 -17.05 -12.72 -1.00
CA ASN A 690 -16.03 -12.08 -1.80
C ASN A 690 -16.15 -12.50 -3.27
N LEU A 691 -15.79 -11.58 -4.16
CA LEU A 691 -15.72 -11.82 -5.60
C LEU A 691 -14.28 -11.68 -6.05
N TYR A 692 -13.83 -12.62 -6.87
CA TYR A 692 -12.50 -12.61 -7.48
C TYR A 692 -12.65 -12.53 -8.99
N SER A 693 -11.81 -11.74 -9.65
CA SER A 693 -11.77 -11.73 -11.11
C SER A 693 -11.36 -13.11 -11.62
N ASN A 694 -12.07 -13.62 -12.61
CA ASN A 694 -11.77 -14.90 -13.21
C ASN A 694 -10.65 -14.80 -14.22
N THR A 695 -9.44 -14.52 -13.76
CA THR A 695 -8.25 -14.98 -14.47
C THR A 695 -7.78 -16.28 -13.81
N THR A 696 -8.05 -17.38 -14.51
CA THR A 696 -7.64 -18.78 -14.27
C THR A 696 -8.35 -19.61 -13.18
N ALA A 697 -9.38 -20.35 -13.60
CA ALA A 697 -9.84 -21.56 -12.92
C ALA A 697 -8.74 -22.66 -12.93
N LEU A 698 -8.31 -23.12 -11.75
CA LEU A 698 -7.46 -24.30 -11.55
C LEU A 698 -8.32 -25.49 -11.09
N SER A 699 -8.45 -26.51 -11.95
CA SER A 699 -9.20 -27.74 -11.68
C SER A 699 -8.53 -28.63 -10.61
N LEU A 700 -9.29 -29.06 -9.59
CA LEU A 700 -8.91 -30.10 -8.63
C LEU A 700 -8.70 -31.46 -9.35
N LEU A 701 -7.61 -32.16 -9.06
CA LEU A 701 -7.36 -33.53 -9.51
C LEU A 701 -7.50 -34.51 -8.33
N GLU A 702 -8.04 -35.70 -8.58
CA GLU A 702 -8.05 -36.80 -7.60
C GLU A 702 -6.67 -37.49 -7.56
N SER A 703 -6.15 -37.85 -6.39
CA SER A 703 -4.88 -38.60 -6.27
C SER A 703 -4.96 -39.82 -5.35
N ASP A 704 -4.13 -40.83 -5.64
CA ASP A 704 -4.05 -42.13 -4.96
C ASP A 704 -2.92 -42.08 -3.89
N PRO A 705 -3.02 -42.77 -2.72
CA PRO A 705 -2.19 -42.56 -1.52
C PRO A 705 -0.68 -42.87 -1.65
N GLY A 706 -0.20 -43.32 -2.80
CA GLY A 706 1.13 -43.93 -2.97
C GLY A 706 2.30 -42.96 -3.17
N SER A 707 2.06 -41.67 -3.42
CA SER A 707 3.10 -40.69 -3.77
C SER A 707 3.24 -39.57 -2.74
N LEU A 708 4.07 -39.79 -1.72
CA LEU A 708 4.51 -38.72 -0.81
C LEU A 708 5.51 -37.79 -1.52
N PRO A 709 5.60 -36.49 -1.13
CA PRO A 709 4.94 -35.86 0.03
C PRO A 709 3.63 -35.12 -0.31
N TYR A 710 2.68 -35.14 0.65
CA TYR A 710 1.52 -34.25 0.68
C TYR A 710 1.82 -33.05 1.60
N TYR A 711 1.16 -31.93 1.34
CA TYR A 711 1.19 -30.77 2.21
C TYR A 711 -0.23 -30.35 2.54
N ASP A 712 -0.46 -29.77 3.72
CA ASP A 712 -1.75 -29.13 3.97
C ASP A 712 -1.85 -27.80 3.19
N LEU A 713 -3.01 -27.15 3.27
CA LEU A 713 -3.23 -25.86 2.60
C LEU A 713 -2.38 -24.71 3.18
N GLN A 714 -1.61 -24.97 4.23
CA GLN A 714 -0.63 -24.06 4.82
C GLN A 714 0.80 -24.46 4.46
N GLY A 715 0.99 -25.37 3.50
CA GLY A 715 2.30 -25.79 2.98
C GLY A 715 3.09 -26.69 3.94
N ARG A 716 2.49 -27.17 5.04
CA ARG A 716 3.20 -28.04 6.00
C ARG A 716 3.16 -29.48 5.50
N SER A 717 4.30 -30.17 5.55
CA SER A 717 4.39 -31.57 5.12
C SER A 717 3.51 -32.48 5.98
N ILE A 718 2.66 -33.26 5.33
CA ILE A 718 1.74 -34.23 5.93
C ILE A 718 2.23 -35.63 5.61
N SER A 719 2.64 -36.36 6.63
CA SER A 719 3.12 -37.74 6.53
C SER A 719 1.99 -38.77 6.40
N LEU A 720 0.78 -38.44 6.86
CA LEU A 720 -0.41 -39.30 6.83
C LEU A 720 -1.65 -38.47 6.45
N PRO A 721 -1.90 -38.27 5.14
CA PRO A 721 -3.11 -37.59 4.68
C PRO A 721 -4.37 -38.37 5.05
N LYS A 722 -5.42 -37.66 5.45
CA LYS A 722 -6.73 -38.18 5.86
C LYS A 722 -7.71 -38.12 4.70
N ALA A 723 -8.43 -39.20 4.47
CA ALA A 723 -9.57 -39.25 3.56
C ALA A 723 -10.57 -38.11 3.81
N GLY A 724 -11.08 -37.52 2.73
CA GLY A 724 -12.02 -36.40 2.74
C GLY A 724 -11.40 -35.01 2.96
N GLN A 725 -10.07 -34.90 3.06
CA GLN A 725 -9.37 -33.62 3.19
C GLN A 725 -8.66 -33.21 1.90
N ILE A 726 -8.56 -31.91 1.68
CA ILE A 726 -7.82 -31.34 0.56
C ILE A 726 -6.37 -31.11 0.99
N TYR A 727 -5.45 -31.65 0.21
CA TYR A 727 -4.01 -31.43 0.37
C TYR A 727 -3.44 -30.77 -0.88
N LEU A 728 -2.22 -30.27 -0.76
CA LEU A 728 -1.40 -29.88 -1.87
C LEU A 728 -0.46 -31.04 -2.23
N GLN A 729 -0.42 -31.38 -3.50
CA GLN A 729 0.50 -32.36 -4.06
C GLN A 729 0.95 -31.86 -5.43
N ASN A 730 2.27 -31.68 -5.61
CA ASN A 730 2.85 -31.11 -6.83
C ASN A 730 2.20 -29.79 -7.27
N GLY A 731 1.96 -28.88 -6.31
CA GLY A 731 1.38 -27.55 -6.58
C GLY A 731 -0.11 -27.56 -6.95
N LYS A 732 -0.80 -28.70 -6.79
CA LYS A 732 -2.23 -28.82 -7.07
C LYS A 732 -3.00 -29.20 -5.82
N LYS A 733 -4.20 -28.61 -5.67
CA LYS A 733 -5.17 -29.09 -4.68
C LYS A 733 -5.66 -30.47 -5.13
N VAL A 734 -5.47 -31.44 -4.26
CA VAL A 734 -5.94 -32.82 -4.43
C VAL A 734 -6.86 -33.19 -3.27
N LEU A 735 -8.01 -33.78 -3.57
CA LEU A 735 -8.90 -34.34 -2.56
C LEU A 735 -8.44 -35.77 -2.25
N MET A 736 -8.03 -36.03 -1.01
CA MET A 736 -7.66 -37.36 -0.56
C MET A 736 -8.91 -38.22 -0.38
N LYS A 737 -8.96 -39.42 -0.98
CA LYS A 737 -10.06 -40.37 -0.77
C LYS A 737 -9.82 -41.31 0.40
#